data_AF-A0A9P5AB20-F1
#
_entry.id   AF-A0A9P5AB20-F1
#
_cell.length_a   1.000
_cell.length_b   1.000
_cell.length_c   1.000
_cell.angle_alpha   90.00
_cell.angle_beta   90.00
_cell.angle_gamma   90.00
#
_symmetry.space_group_name_H-M   'P 1'
#
loop_
_entity.id
_entity.type
_entity.pdbx_description
1 polymer ?
#
loop_
_entity_poly.entity_id
_entity_poly.type
_entity_poly.pdbx_seq_one_letter_code
_entity_poly.pdbx_strand_id
1 'polypeptide(L)'
;MFLSDVARPRNFIVSDVAEIRNEEQTEEDSILMNDENGIDTLGPWFDGVEHLSKTGLSALDADAAKEKEIAIVGAGMSGLMTYLVLSQAGMTNISIIEAGNRLGGRVHTEYLTGGPFDYSYQEMGPMRFPSTYKSPETNETMNITDHQLVFQLAEEMNKLNGHDKNFSVDFIPWLQSSPNGLSYKNEFKLPSGLPPTLNEIANNASLGVTSVIDPVTKDLQSKVDTFMPGSEFSTLMAKNMFKAHKQWLETGLNGLGGDQWSEYAFMVNYLKGSLNSTDMNGGWSASSFWDSLYEGMYFSAASYKTIDGGLNRLPLSFHPHVDNITSMGRKVERIRYSEADEKVTLQWRKEYNDTTFQNSTYDYAIIAVPFSVVRRWRLPSLPATIANAIKELNYGTACKVALEFSERFWEHYENPIYGGCSTTTDIPGIGSICYPSYNLNGTGPATILASYISGDMGVRLASMSEEDHVQMVLDSMIEIHGEFTRKLYTGKYNRRCWALDPLESGSWASPTAGQHQLYIPEYFKTYNNMIFVGEHTSYTHAWIASALDSGIRGAVQLLLELGLVDEAKQAVEKWMARWIEVSQSDRQEERKTVFNNGIQHLTFTMGRMVYIKGKVNSKAEHRPDAVYLGNMRPVLDDPVPGLTNACRAIPEMEYASMASAITPTNYPMAQVTVLRSILFWVGVLYTSRLREHEVLTLQLRVPVVQSYHVAVEQVIEAIRINKITSIGTSLSYWFMRGLYSFTLWLALFQLSWMGSVTTHNAIHLPIFWDRSWNNFYQICLSLQYGGAVSVFIPGHNLSHHKYTQQARDVMRTTKVRYSWNLLNGLLFFWHVVLSGNKDDKLYFEAQARLNRPIVKQRFREEVAVWGATAVLILLDWRRWIWFALLPQFYAKYCILSINFLQHDGCDMSSKYNFARNFTGKTLNYLCFNNGYHTVHHLYPGLHWSVLPQKHQELISPHIASSLESSNILLYMWKSFIYPGIRLDYTGRPLVVTKEEHEMPDEPWFYQDAETFSNTKEYLAQGME
;
A
#
# COMPACT_ATOMS: atom_id res chain seq x y z
N MET A 1 -33.06 50.45 58.79
CA MET A 1 -33.31 51.54 57.81
C MET A 1 -32.98 50.98 56.44
N PHE A 2 -33.88 50.82 55.47
CA PHE A 2 -35.35 50.72 55.47
C PHE A 2 -35.69 49.38 54.73
N LEU A 3 -36.77 48.65 55.06
CA LEU A 3 -38.06 48.61 54.33
C LEU A 3 -37.97 48.75 52.77
N SER A 4 -38.74 48.02 51.95
CA SER A 4 -39.59 46.81 52.09
C SER A 4 -40.11 46.41 50.68
N ASP A 5 -40.97 45.37 50.57
CA ASP A 5 -42.02 45.16 49.54
C ASP A 5 -41.63 45.07 48.04
N VAL A 6 -41.90 43.96 47.32
CA VAL A 6 -43.20 43.53 46.73
C VAL A 6 -43.75 44.42 45.60
N ALA A 7 -43.71 43.92 44.35
CA ALA A 7 -44.78 44.06 43.33
C ALA A 7 -44.50 43.26 42.02
N ARG A 8 -45.57 42.87 41.29
CA ARG A 8 -45.55 42.48 39.86
C ARG A 8 -46.18 43.60 39.02
N PRO A 9 -45.94 43.63 37.69
CA PRO A 9 -47.04 43.38 36.74
C PRO A 9 -46.67 42.25 35.76
N ARG A 10 -47.56 41.32 35.35
CA ARG A 10 -48.90 41.39 34.72
C ARG A 10 -48.88 41.75 33.22
N ASN A 11 -48.83 40.68 32.43
CA ASN A 11 -49.52 40.40 31.16
C ASN A 11 -49.90 41.56 30.22
N PHE A 12 -49.54 41.39 28.95
CA PHE A 12 -50.53 41.50 27.87
C PHE A 12 -50.69 40.15 27.16
N ILE A 13 -51.85 39.93 26.53
CA ILE A 13 -52.21 38.68 25.85
C ILE A 13 -52.10 38.91 24.34
N VAL A 14 -51.45 37.98 23.66
CA VAL A 14 -51.76 37.62 22.26
C VAL A 14 -51.97 36.11 22.27
N SER A 15 -53.10 35.66 21.74
CA SER A 15 -53.51 34.26 21.71
C SER A 15 -53.42 33.68 20.29
N ASP A 16 -53.63 32.37 20.19
CA ASP A 16 -54.13 31.70 18.98
C ASP A 16 -53.20 31.61 17.75
N VAL A 17 -51.95 31.19 17.97
CA VAL A 17 -51.21 30.34 17.00
C VAL A 17 -50.54 29.18 17.77
N ALA A 18 -51.35 28.30 18.35
CA ALA A 18 -50.90 27.21 19.21
C ALA A 18 -51.66 25.89 18.96
N GLU A 19 -51.74 25.49 17.69
CA GLU A 19 -52.10 24.12 17.26
C GLU A 19 -51.60 23.91 15.81
N ILE A 20 -51.42 22.66 15.38
CA ILE A 20 -50.82 22.26 14.09
C ILE A 20 -49.31 22.61 13.96
N ARG A 21 -48.50 22.03 14.86
CA ARG A 21 -47.27 21.32 14.44
C ARG A 21 -47.53 19.83 14.71
N ASN A 22 -47.20 18.96 13.74
CA ASN A 22 -47.55 17.54 13.82
C ASN A 22 -46.56 16.77 14.72
N GLU A 23 -47.04 15.69 15.32
CA GLU A 23 -46.33 14.83 16.28
C GLU A 23 -45.32 13.86 15.61
N GLU A 24 -44.63 14.30 14.55
CA GLU A 24 -43.73 13.46 13.71
C GLU A 24 -42.29 14.00 13.59
N GLN A 25 -41.89 15.01 14.39
CA GLN A 25 -40.51 15.53 14.40
C GLN A 25 -39.89 15.36 15.79
N THR A 26 -39.08 14.30 15.92
CA THR A 26 -38.21 14.02 17.09
C THR A 26 -36.72 13.92 16.71
N GLU A 27 -36.39 14.20 15.44
CA GLU A 27 -35.03 14.13 14.87
C GLU A 27 -34.44 15.52 14.52
N GLU A 28 -35.13 16.64 14.83
CA GLU A 28 -34.90 17.94 14.16
C GLU A 28 -33.88 18.90 14.82
N ASP A 29 -33.26 18.54 15.95
CA ASP A 29 -32.26 19.40 16.65
C ASP A 29 -30.81 19.23 16.14
N SER A 30 -30.47 18.17 15.39
CA SER A 30 -29.11 17.96 14.84
C SER A 30 -28.94 18.60 13.45
N ILE A 31 -27.87 19.39 13.28
CA ILE A 31 -27.52 20.06 12.02
C ILE A 31 -26.22 19.46 11.45
N LEU A 32 -26.38 18.53 10.50
CA LEU A 32 -25.27 17.88 9.82
C LEU A 32 -24.41 18.89 9.05
N MET A 33 -23.08 18.81 9.19
CA MET A 33 -22.14 19.63 8.41
C MET A 33 -21.96 19.09 6.98
N ASN A 34 -22.91 19.41 6.11
CA ASN A 34 -22.90 19.01 4.70
C ASN A 34 -23.38 20.12 3.74
N ASP A 35 -23.23 19.86 2.44
CA ASP A 35 -23.63 20.76 1.36
C ASP A 35 -25.13 21.14 1.40
N GLU A 36 -26.00 20.28 1.95
CA GLU A 36 -27.45 20.53 2.09
C GLU A 36 -27.74 21.67 3.07
N ASN A 37 -26.93 21.78 4.13
CA ASN A 37 -26.91 22.89 5.07
C ASN A 37 -25.98 24.05 4.64
N GLY A 38 -25.48 24.03 3.40
CA GLY A 38 -24.59 25.05 2.84
C GLY A 38 -23.15 24.99 3.37
N ILE A 39 -22.75 23.90 4.04
CA ILE A 39 -21.41 23.71 4.58
C ILE A 39 -20.52 23.10 3.49
N ASP A 40 -19.67 23.92 2.88
CA ASP A 40 -18.75 23.51 1.81
C ASP A 40 -17.62 22.61 2.34
N THR A 41 -17.86 21.31 2.44
CA THR A 41 -16.93 20.35 3.07
C THR A 41 -15.56 20.26 2.37
N LEU A 42 -15.46 20.62 1.09
CA LEU A 42 -14.21 20.66 0.33
C LEU A 42 -13.56 22.06 0.28
N GLY A 43 -14.17 23.08 0.89
CA GLY A 43 -13.77 24.47 0.77
C GLY A 43 -14.00 25.29 2.05
N PRO A 44 -14.42 26.57 1.95
CA PRO A 44 -14.70 27.46 3.09
C PRO A 44 -15.92 27.04 3.93
N TRP A 45 -15.86 25.87 4.57
CA TRP A 45 -16.95 25.27 5.36
C TRP A 45 -17.59 26.20 6.39
N PHE A 46 -16.82 27.16 6.91
CA PHE A 46 -17.25 28.14 7.92
C PHE A 46 -18.19 29.23 7.37
N ASP A 47 -18.20 29.51 6.06
CA ASP A 47 -19.14 30.46 5.43
C ASP A 47 -20.59 29.95 5.58
N GLY A 48 -20.79 28.62 5.52
CA GLY A 48 -22.07 27.97 5.77
C GLY A 48 -22.55 28.11 7.22
N VAL A 49 -21.64 28.13 8.20
CA VAL A 49 -22.00 28.37 9.62
C VAL A 49 -22.47 29.82 9.82
N GLU A 50 -21.83 30.79 9.16
CA GLU A 50 -22.30 32.18 9.12
C GLU A 50 -23.68 32.29 8.43
N HIS A 51 -23.99 31.40 7.47
CA HIS A 51 -25.33 31.30 6.87
C HIS A 51 -26.38 30.69 7.81
N LEU A 52 -26.08 29.56 8.48
CA LEU A 52 -26.99 28.86 9.38
C LEU A 52 -27.53 29.77 10.50
N SER A 53 -26.70 30.63 11.09
CA SER A 53 -27.14 31.62 12.10
C SER A 53 -28.22 32.61 11.63
N LYS A 54 -28.48 32.69 10.32
CA LYS A 54 -29.49 33.58 9.71
C LYS A 54 -30.81 32.85 9.41
N THR A 55 -30.87 31.53 9.59
CA THR A 55 -32.07 30.71 9.39
C THR A 55 -33.02 30.75 10.59
N GLY A 56 -32.48 31.00 11.80
CA GLY A 56 -33.21 30.91 13.05
C GLY A 56 -33.27 29.50 13.65
N LEU A 57 -32.54 28.52 13.08
CA LEU A 57 -32.29 27.22 13.71
C LEU A 57 -31.38 27.41 14.94
N SER A 58 -31.81 26.88 16.08
CA SER A 58 -31.04 26.78 17.32
C SER A 58 -31.72 25.78 18.27
N ALA A 59 -30.97 25.21 19.20
CA ALA A 59 -31.44 24.18 20.14
C ALA A 59 -32.66 24.65 20.96
N LEU A 60 -33.66 23.77 21.10
CA LEU A 60 -34.85 24.04 21.92
C LEU A 60 -34.53 24.19 23.42
N ASP A 61 -33.50 23.50 23.92
CA ASP A 61 -32.95 23.63 25.27
C ASP A 61 -31.41 23.66 25.23
N ALA A 62 -30.87 24.88 25.16
CA ALA A 62 -29.43 25.12 25.06
C ALA A 62 -28.67 24.83 26.37
N ASP A 63 -29.35 24.72 27.52
CA ASP A 63 -28.71 24.36 28.79
C ASP A 63 -28.58 22.83 28.88
N ALA A 64 -29.65 22.07 28.56
CA ALA A 64 -29.59 20.61 28.46
C ALA A 64 -28.59 20.12 27.39
N ALA A 65 -28.42 20.87 26.31
CA ALA A 65 -27.36 20.62 25.32
C ALA A 65 -25.94 20.75 25.92
N LYS A 66 -25.72 21.68 26.86
CA LYS A 66 -24.41 21.97 27.49
C LYS A 66 -24.07 21.05 28.67
N GLU A 67 -25.05 20.33 29.22
CA GLU A 67 -24.84 19.31 30.25
C GLU A 67 -24.29 17.97 29.71
N LYS A 68 -24.35 17.74 28.39
CA LYS A 68 -23.91 16.49 27.72
C LYS A 68 -22.48 16.07 28.08
N GLU A 69 -22.30 14.78 28.37
CA GLU A 69 -21.02 14.16 28.71
C GLU A 69 -20.13 13.99 27.46
N ILE A 70 -19.06 14.78 27.32
CA ILE A 70 -18.18 14.76 26.14
C ILE A 70 -16.82 14.16 26.49
N ALA A 71 -16.40 13.11 25.77
CA ALA A 71 -15.02 12.64 25.79
C ALA A 71 -14.18 13.25 24.66
N ILE A 72 -12.94 13.62 24.95
CA ILE A 72 -11.90 13.93 23.97
C ILE A 72 -10.77 12.92 24.14
N VAL A 73 -10.60 12.05 23.16
CA VAL A 73 -9.60 10.98 23.19
C VAL A 73 -8.35 11.45 22.44
N GLY A 74 -7.26 11.67 23.17
CA GLY A 74 -6.00 12.26 22.70
C GLY A 74 -5.86 13.74 23.07
N ALA A 75 -4.87 14.06 23.90
CA ALA A 75 -4.47 15.41 24.29
C ALA A 75 -3.42 16.01 23.33
N GLY A 76 -3.48 15.64 22.05
CA GLY A 76 -2.76 16.31 20.97
C GLY A 76 -3.34 17.71 20.67
N MET A 77 -2.67 18.49 19.83
CA MET A 77 -3.10 19.88 19.56
C MET A 77 -4.54 20.00 19.05
N SER A 78 -5.05 19.03 18.29
CA SER A 78 -6.45 18.98 17.86
C SER A 78 -7.42 18.80 19.03
N GLY A 79 -7.19 17.83 19.91
CA GLY A 79 -8.02 17.58 21.08
C GLY A 79 -7.98 18.72 22.11
N LEU A 80 -6.79 19.30 22.33
CA LEU A 80 -6.62 20.50 23.14
C LEU A 80 -7.37 21.71 22.57
N MET A 81 -7.35 21.88 21.24
CA MET A 81 -8.11 22.93 20.56
C MET A 81 -9.62 22.70 20.66
N THR A 82 -10.09 21.46 20.45
CA THR A 82 -11.50 21.11 20.63
C THR A 82 -11.97 21.39 22.06
N TYR A 83 -11.18 21.03 23.08
CA TYR A 83 -11.47 21.40 24.47
C TYR A 83 -11.63 22.92 24.63
N LEU A 84 -10.67 23.71 24.12
CA LEU A 84 -10.68 25.15 24.27
C LEU A 84 -11.91 25.80 23.61
N VAL A 85 -12.31 25.33 22.41
CA VAL A 85 -13.49 25.83 21.71
C VAL A 85 -14.77 25.45 22.45
N LEU A 86 -14.94 24.19 22.86
CA LEU A 86 -16.13 23.73 23.59
C LEU A 86 -16.27 24.40 24.96
N SER A 87 -15.17 24.54 25.70
CA SER A 87 -15.14 25.27 26.98
C SER A 87 -15.53 26.74 26.81
N GLN A 88 -15.09 27.39 25.73
CA GLN A 88 -15.46 28.78 25.40
C GLN A 88 -16.91 28.92 24.92
N ALA A 89 -17.52 27.85 24.41
CA ALA A 89 -18.96 27.75 24.13
C ALA A 89 -19.81 27.45 25.39
N GLY A 90 -19.18 27.28 26.57
CA GLY A 90 -19.86 26.99 27.83
C GLY A 90 -20.10 25.51 28.11
N MET A 91 -19.57 24.59 27.30
CA MET A 91 -19.58 23.15 27.61
C MET A 91 -18.68 22.89 28.83
N THR A 92 -19.24 22.31 29.90
CA THR A 92 -18.49 22.08 31.16
C THR A 92 -18.18 20.61 31.43
N ASN A 93 -19.00 19.69 30.91
CA ASN A 93 -18.92 18.26 31.21
C ASN A 93 -17.97 17.51 30.26
N ILE A 94 -16.71 17.96 30.19
CA ILE A 94 -15.68 17.44 29.27
C ILE A 94 -14.65 16.59 30.03
N SER A 95 -14.35 15.40 29.51
CA SER A 95 -13.23 14.54 29.94
C SER A 95 -12.20 14.39 28.84
N ILE A 96 -10.91 14.59 29.14
CA ILE A 96 -9.81 14.28 28.20
C ILE A 96 -9.17 12.95 28.60
N ILE A 97 -8.94 12.07 27.62
CA ILE A 97 -8.37 10.72 27.83
C ILE A 97 -7.11 10.62 26.98
N GLU A 98 -5.95 10.63 27.64
CA GLU A 98 -4.63 10.62 26.99
C GLU A 98 -3.91 9.28 27.23
N ALA A 99 -3.28 8.73 26.20
CA ALA A 99 -2.61 7.43 26.24
C ALA A 99 -1.17 7.51 26.76
N GLY A 100 -0.50 8.64 26.57
CA GLY A 100 0.83 8.96 27.09
C GLY A 100 0.80 9.59 28.48
N ASN A 101 1.91 10.25 28.83
CA ASN A 101 2.17 10.88 30.13
C ASN A 101 2.40 12.41 30.02
N ARG A 102 2.06 13.01 28.87
CA ARG A 102 2.20 14.44 28.58
C ARG A 102 1.15 14.91 27.58
N LEU A 103 0.93 16.21 27.53
CA LEU A 103 0.13 16.86 26.49
C LEU A 103 0.92 17.00 25.16
N GLY A 104 0.22 17.25 24.06
CA GLY A 104 0.77 17.75 22.79
C GLY A 104 0.92 16.75 21.63
N GLY A 105 0.81 15.44 21.86
CA GLY A 105 0.96 14.42 20.81
C GLY A 105 2.29 14.57 20.05
N ARG A 106 2.23 14.64 18.70
CA ARG A 106 3.39 14.92 17.83
C ARG A 106 4.16 16.22 18.09
N VAL A 107 3.64 17.19 18.86
CA VAL A 107 4.46 18.31 19.35
C VAL A 107 5.45 17.78 20.38
N HIS A 108 6.75 17.88 20.09
CA HIS A 108 7.80 17.31 20.94
C HIS A 108 9.16 18.00 20.73
N THR A 109 9.49 18.89 21.66
CA THR A 109 10.85 19.36 21.93
C THR A 109 11.54 18.37 22.88
N GLU A 110 12.83 18.14 22.69
CA GLU A 110 13.70 17.41 23.63
C GLU A 110 14.74 18.37 24.23
N TYR A 111 14.94 18.33 25.55
CA TYR A 111 15.94 19.14 26.27
C TYR A 111 17.09 18.24 26.74
N LEU A 112 18.28 18.37 26.15
CA LEU A 112 19.44 17.50 26.45
C LEU A 112 20.28 18.00 27.64
N THR A 113 20.38 19.32 27.83
CA THR A 113 20.93 19.94 29.03
C THR A 113 20.02 21.06 29.53
N GLY A 114 19.72 21.02 30.84
CA GLY A 114 18.89 22.03 31.49
C GLY A 114 17.42 21.92 31.11
N GLY A 115 16.74 23.07 31.08
CA GLY A 115 15.37 23.22 30.61
C GLY A 115 15.25 24.17 29.41
N PRO A 116 14.05 24.73 29.16
CA PRO A 116 13.76 25.56 27.99
C PRO A 116 14.77 26.68 27.71
N PHE A 117 15.18 27.40 28.75
CA PHE A 117 16.02 28.60 28.63
C PHE A 117 17.52 28.34 28.87
N ASP A 118 17.93 27.08 29.00
CA ASP A 118 19.33 26.65 28.93
C ASP A 118 19.77 26.35 27.48
N TYR A 119 18.84 26.39 26.52
CA TYR A 119 19.04 26.39 25.06
C TYR A 119 19.76 25.18 24.43
N SER A 120 20.09 24.14 25.19
CA SER A 120 20.48 22.83 24.63
C SER A 120 19.26 21.93 24.44
N TYR A 121 18.47 22.24 23.40
CA TYR A 121 17.27 21.50 23.03
C TYR A 121 17.17 21.27 21.52
N GLN A 122 16.25 20.42 21.07
CA GLN A 122 15.92 20.30 19.65
C GLN A 122 14.49 19.82 19.40
N GLU A 123 13.94 20.24 18.27
CA GLU A 123 12.56 19.93 17.90
C GLU A 123 12.47 18.58 17.17
N MET A 124 12.04 17.55 17.89
CA MET A 124 11.84 16.20 17.35
C MET A 124 10.47 16.05 16.64
N GLY A 125 9.51 16.93 16.96
CA GLY A 125 8.24 17.11 16.25
C GLY A 125 8.30 18.18 15.14
N PRO A 126 7.26 19.03 14.98
CA PRO A 126 7.31 20.23 14.14
C PRO A 126 8.33 21.23 14.71
N MET A 127 8.82 22.18 13.89
CA MET A 127 10.01 23.00 14.25
C MET A 127 9.80 24.52 14.14
N ARG A 128 8.81 24.95 13.34
CA ARG A 128 8.60 26.34 12.92
C ARG A 128 7.19 26.54 12.39
N PHE A 129 6.84 27.79 12.13
CA PHE A 129 5.60 28.22 11.48
C PHE A 129 5.93 29.23 10.37
N PRO A 130 5.48 29.05 9.12
CA PRO A 130 5.46 30.15 8.16
C PRO A 130 4.57 31.28 8.70
N SER A 131 4.97 32.54 8.50
CA SER A 131 4.25 33.70 9.05
C SER A 131 3.77 34.67 7.97
N THR A 132 4.56 34.90 6.92
CA THR A 132 4.18 35.78 5.80
C THR A 132 4.62 35.21 4.46
N TYR A 133 3.80 35.37 3.44
CA TYR A 133 4.14 35.16 2.03
C TYR A 133 4.45 36.51 1.37
N LYS A 134 5.21 36.49 0.28
CA LYS A 134 5.49 37.68 -0.53
C LYS A 134 5.23 37.37 -2.00
N SER A 135 4.23 38.03 -2.60
CA SER A 135 3.89 37.82 -4.01
C SER A 135 5.05 38.29 -4.91
N PRO A 136 5.52 37.46 -5.87
CA PRO A 136 6.50 37.91 -6.86
C PRO A 136 5.91 38.90 -7.88
N GLU A 137 4.59 38.90 -8.10
CA GLU A 137 3.90 39.79 -9.04
C GLU A 137 3.72 41.21 -8.48
N THR A 138 3.17 41.33 -7.27
CA THR A 138 2.85 42.62 -6.65
C THR A 138 3.96 43.14 -5.74
N ASN A 139 4.93 42.29 -5.38
CA ASN A 139 5.95 42.54 -4.36
C ASN A 139 5.37 42.82 -2.95
N GLU A 140 4.05 42.67 -2.77
CA GLU A 140 3.32 42.79 -1.51
C GLU A 140 3.69 41.64 -0.55
N THR A 141 3.83 41.96 0.74
CA THR A 141 4.02 40.96 1.80
C THR A 141 2.74 40.87 2.63
N MET A 142 2.22 39.65 2.79
CA MET A 142 0.94 39.35 3.44
C MET A 142 1.09 38.22 4.44
N ASN A 143 0.19 38.15 5.42
CA ASN A 143 0.12 37.01 6.35
C ASN A 143 -0.29 35.74 5.59
N ILE A 144 0.25 34.59 6.02
CA ILE A 144 -0.27 33.26 5.63
C ILE A 144 -1.40 32.94 6.62
N THR A 145 -2.66 32.96 6.15
CA THR A 145 -3.82 33.23 7.01
C THR A 145 -4.23 32.07 7.91
N ASP A 146 -4.22 30.85 7.40
CA ASP A 146 -4.42 29.60 8.14
C ASP A 146 -3.43 29.44 9.31
N HIS A 147 -2.16 29.80 9.10
CA HIS A 147 -1.14 29.78 10.15
C HIS A 147 -1.30 30.87 11.23
N GLN A 148 -2.09 31.93 11.00
CA GLN A 148 -2.35 32.92 12.06
C GLN A 148 -3.10 32.33 13.25
N LEU A 149 -3.85 31.24 13.05
CA LEU A 149 -4.51 30.48 14.10
C LEU A 149 -3.52 30.00 15.20
N VAL A 150 -2.29 29.64 14.83
CA VAL A 150 -1.26 29.24 15.81
C VAL A 150 -0.80 30.44 16.66
N PHE A 151 -0.64 31.61 16.04
CA PHE A 151 -0.22 32.83 16.75
C PHE A 151 -1.35 33.35 17.66
N GLN A 152 -2.60 33.29 17.19
CA GLN A 152 -3.77 33.62 18.01
C GLN A 152 -3.96 32.66 19.18
N LEU A 153 -3.75 31.34 18.99
CA LEU A 153 -3.87 30.38 20.09
C LEU A 153 -2.88 30.71 21.20
N ALA A 154 -1.62 30.97 20.85
CA ALA A 154 -0.61 31.40 21.80
C ALA A 154 -0.98 32.70 22.54
N GLU A 155 -1.52 33.71 21.83
CA GLU A 155 -2.02 34.95 22.46
C GLU A 155 -3.14 34.68 23.47
N GLU A 156 -4.14 33.87 23.10
CA GLU A 156 -5.26 33.53 23.99
C GLU A 156 -4.81 32.67 25.18
N MET A 157 -3.91 31.70 24.99
CA MET A 157 -3.35 30.90 26.08
C MET A 157 -2.46 31.74 27.01
N ASN A 158 -1.69 32.69 26.48
CA ASN A 158 -0.93 33.65 27.29
C ASN A 158 -1.87 34.48 28.18
N LYS A 159 -2.96 34.99 27.61
CA LYS A 159 -3.99 35.76 28.31
C LYS A 159 -4.74 34.93 29.36
N LEU A 160 -5.11 33.69 29.04
CA LEU A 160 -5.80 32.77 29.97
C LEU A 160 -4.91 32.36 31.16
N ASN A 161 -3.60 32.22 30.94
CA ASN A 161 -2.60 31.99 31.98
C ASN A 161 -2.15 33.29 32.69
N GLY A 162 -2.80 34.44 32.47
CA GLY A 162 -2.44 35.71 33.09
C GLY A 162 -1.02 36.20 32.76
N HIS A 163 -0.45 35.74 31.65
CA HIS A 163 0.95 35.92 31.22
C HIS A 163 1.99 35.36 32.20
N ASP A 164 1.70 34.25 32.91
CA ASP A 164 2.71 33.51 33.66
C ASP A 164 3.83 32.98 32.73
N LYS A 165 5.08 33.35 33.04
CA LYS A 165 6.30 32.93 32.34
C LYS A 165 6.54 31.41 32.39
N ASN A 166 5.93 30.68 33.31
CA ASN A 166 5.99 29.21 33.28
C ASN A 166 5.27 28.65 32.04
N PHE A 167 4.15 29.27 31.66
CA PHE A 167 3.22 28.79 30.63
C PHE A 167 3.21 29.64 29.35
N SER A 168 3.98 30.74 29.30
CA SER A 168 3.97 31.68 28.18
C SER A 168 4.48 31.08 26.85
N VAL A 169 3.77 31.35 25.77
CA VAL A 169 4.13 30.97 24.41
C VAL A 169 4.62 32.21 23.67
N ASP A 170 5.93 32.37 23.64
CA ASP A 170 6.61 33.55 23.09
C ASP A 170 7.30 33.19 21.76
N PHE A 171 6.99 33.92 20.68
CA PHE A 171 7.55 33.64 19.36
C PHE A 171 8.82 34.44 19.07
N ILE A 172 9.79 33.76 18.49
CA ILE A 172 11.04 34.31 17.98
C ILE A 172 11.19 34.01 16.48
N PRO A 173 12.00 34.77 15.73
CA PRO A 173 12.25 34.49 14.32
C PRO A 173 12.85 33.08 14.11
N TRP A 174 12.41 32.39 13.07
CA TRP A 174 13.10 31.20 12.57
C TRP A 174 13.87 31.56 11.30
N LEU A 175 15.18 31.28 11.28
CA LEU A 175 16.01 31.44 10.10
C LEU A 175 15.82 30.19 9.22
N GLN A 176 15.18 30.34 8.06
CA GLN A 176 14.85 29.19 7.20
C GLN A 176 16.07 28.61 6.48
N SER A 177 16.95 29.47 6.01
CA SER A 177 18.22 29.13 5.37
C SER A 177 19.33 30.06 5.84
N SER A 178 20.53 29.50 5.96
CA SER A 178 21.77 30.24 6.16
C SER A 178 22.56 30.26 4.86
N PRO A 179 23.05 31.42 4.36
CA PRO A 179 23.89 31.49 3.16
C PRO A 179 25.24 30.78 3.36
N ASN A 180 25.67 30.66 4.63
CA ASN A 180 26.88 29.96 5.05
C ASN A 180 26.62 28.46 5.35
N GLY A 181 25.42 27.95 5.08
CA GLY A 181 25.14 26.51 5.15
C GLY A 181 26.05 25.74 4.20
N LEU A 182 26.52 24.56 4.63
CA LEU A 182 27.55 23.79 3.94
C LEU A 182 26.93 22.85 2.90
N SER A 183 27.62 22.65 1.78
CA SER A 183 27.23 21.67 0.74
C SER A 183 28.30 20.58 0.64
N TYR A 184 28.20 19.56 1.49
CA TYR A 184 29.17 18.45 1.48
C TYR A 184 28.74 17.36 0.49
N LYS A 185 29.40 17.31 -0.67
CA LYS A 185 29.06 16.40 -1.76
C LYS A 185 30.31 15.80 -2.40
N ASN A 186 30.26 14.52 -2.78
CA ASN A 186 31.41 13.77 -3.35
C ASN A 186 32.72 13.96 -2.56
N GLU A 187 32.65 13.93 -1.23
CA GLU A 187 33.78 14.17 -0.31
C GLU A 187 34.46 15.56 -0.44
N PHE A 188 33.92 16.49 -1.23
CA PHE A 188 34.59 17.74 -1.59
C PHE A 188 34.67 18.74 -0.44
N LYS A 189 35.88 19.29 -0.24
CA LYS A 189 36.23 20.29 0.77
C LYS A 189 37.15 21.35 0.21
N LEU A 190 37.01 22.57 0.72
CA LEU A 190 37.91 23.70 0.47
C LEU A 190 39.23 23.52 1.26
N PRO A 191 40.30 24.28 0.94
CA PRO A 191 41.56 24.25 1.69
C PRO A 191 41.45 24.60 3.19
N SER A 192 40.32 25.16 3.64
CA SER A 192 39.97 25.37 5.04
C SER A 192 39.60 24.09 5.80
N GLY A 193 39.39 22.96 5.12
CA GLY A 193 38.93 21.69 5.70
C GLY A 193 37.41 21.57 5.84
N LEU A 194 36.66 22.63 5.48
CA LEU A 194 35.20 22.64 5.43
C LEU A 194 34.69 22.41 3.98
N PRO A 195 33.46 21.91 3.81
CA PRO A 195 32.77 21.96 2.52
C PRO A 195 32.51 23.42 2.09
N PRO A 196 32.30 23.69 0.79
CA PRO A 196 31.90 25.01 0.33
C PRO A 196 30.53 25.41 0.90
N THR A 197 30.35 26.70 1.17
CA THR A 197 29.06 27.28 1.54
C THR A 197 28.14 27.45 0.33
N LEU A 198 26.83 27.54 0.56
CA LEU A 198 25.86 27.87 -0.50
C LEU A 198 26.17 29.21 -1.17
N ASN A 199 26.65 30.21 -0.43
CA ASN A 199 27.07 31.50 -0.98
C ASN A 199 28.32 31.39 -1.87
N GLU A 200 29.32 30.59 -1.49
CA GLU A 200 30.50 30.34 -2.35
C GLU A 200 30.10 29.61 -3.63
N ILE A 201 29.18 28.64 -3.58
CA ILE A 201 28.64 27.97 -4.77
C ILE A 201 27.84 28.95 -5.64
N ALA A 202 27.04 29.85 -5.05
CA ALA A 202 26.29 30.86 -5.79
C ALA A 202 27.21 31.85 -6.55
N ASN A 203 28.37 32.19 -5.96
CA ASN A 203 29.38 33.03 -6.60
C ASN A 203 30.31 32.26 -7.56
N ASN A 204 30.50 30.95 -7.34
CA ASN A 204 31.28 30.07 -8.20
C ASN A 204 30.66 28.67 -8.29
N ALA A 205 29.81 28.45 -9.31
CA ALA A 205 29.10 27.20 -9.52
C ALA A 205 30.00 25.95 -9.70
N SER A 206 31.30 26.12 -10.00
CA SER A 206 32.25 25.01 -10.09
C SER A 206 32.59 24.35 -8.74
N LEU A 207 32.18 24.97 -7.62
CA LEU A 207 32.27 24.38 -6.27
C LEU A 207 31.07 23.47 -5.94
N GLY A 208 30.03 23.47 -6.77
CA GLY A 208 28.82 22.65 -6.59
C GLY A 208 28.76 21.45 -7.52
N VAL A 209 27.90 20.46 -7.19
CA VAL A 209 27.64 19.33 -8.08
C VAL A 209 26.65 19.73 -9.17
N THR A 210 27.09 19.65 -10.43
CA THR A 210 26.25 20.01 -11.58
C THR A 210 25.35 18.84 -11.98
N SER A 211 24.06 18.91 -11.63
CA SER A 211 23.07 17.92 -12.10
C SER A 211 22.77 18.11 -13.59
N VAL A 212 23.28 17.22 -14.44
CA VAL A 212 23.08 17.27 -15.89
C VAL A 212 21.70 16.70 -16.26
N ILE A 213 20.66 17.53 -16.14
CA ILE A 213 19.32 17.20 -16.64
C ILE A 213 19.32 17.30 -18.17
N ASP A 214 18.96 16.20 -18.83
CA ASP A 214 18.96 16.07 -20.29
C ASP A 214 17.78 16.82 -20.96
N PRO A 215 17.81 17.03 -22.29
CA PRO A 215 16.79 17.79 -23.00
C PRO A 215 15.37 17.19 -22.94
N VAL A 216 15.21 15.87 -22.86
CA VAL A 216 13.90 15.20 -22.80
C VAL A 216 13.30 15.35 -21.41
N THR A 217 14.12 15.24 -20.37
CA THR A 217 13.68 15.49 -18.98
C THR A 217 13.29 16.95 -18.76
N LYS A 218 14.02 17.91 -19.36
CA LYS A 218 13.64 19.33 -19.39
C LYS A 218 12.34 19.58 -20.15
N ASP A 219 12.16 18.98 -21.33
CA ASP A 219 10.92 19.05 -22.10
C ASP A 219 9.71 18.48 -21.33
N LEU A 220 9.90 17.39 -20.56
CA LEU A 220 8.85 16.88 -19.66
C LEU A 220 8.57 17.84 -18.50
N GLN A 221 9.59 18.43 -17.88
CA GLN A 221 9.39 19.39 -16.79
C GLN A 221 8.61 20.61 -17.28
N SER A 222 9.04 21.23 -18.39
CA SER A 222 8.33 22.36 -18.98
C SER A 222 6.90 22.03 -19.43
N LYS A 223 6.58 20.76 -19.70
CA LYS A 223 5.18 20.32 -19.90
C LYS A 223 4.42 20.25 -18.57
N VAL A 224 4.98 19.69 -17.51
CA VAL A 224 4.37 19.70 -16.16
C VAL A 224 4.10 21.14 -15.74
N ASP A 225 5.07 22.04 -15.91
CA ASP A 225 4.98 23.46 -15.56
C ASP A 225 3.77 24.16 -16.22
N THR A 226 3.34 23.75 -17.43
CA THR A 226 2.14 24.32 -18.09
C THR A 226 0.79 23.85 -17.53
N PHE A 227 0.79 22.90 -16.59
CA PHE A 227 -0.39 22.44 -15.86
C PHE A 227 -0.34 22.78 -14.37
N MET A 228 0.81 23.24 -13.86
CA MET A 228 0.95 23.75 -12.51
C MET A 228 0.43 25.20 -12.42
N PRO A 229 -0.20 25.59 -11.31
CA PRO A 229 -0.79 26.91 -11.17
C PRO A 229 0.28 27.98 -10.86
N GLY A 230 0.08 29.20 -11.37
CA GLY A 230 1.01 30.31 -11.17
C GLY A 230 1.04 30.86 -9.74
N SER A 231 1.93 31.83 -9.48
CA SER A 231 2.11 32.43 -8.15
C SER A 231 0.92 33.29 -7.68
N GLU A 232 -0.04 33.63 -8.55
CA GLU A 232 -1.38 34.11 -8.17
C GLU A 232 -2.13 33.07 -7.31
N PHE A 233 -1.99 31.77 -7.63
CA PHE A 233 -2.58 30.69 -6.85
C PHE A 233 -1.81 30.45 -5.54
N SER A 234 -0.50 30.69 -5.51
CA SER A 234 0.26 30.73 -4.24
C SER A 234 -0.17 31.91 -3.37
N THR A 235 -0.50 33.05 -3.97
CA THR A 235 -1.12 34.21 -3.32
C THR A 235 -2.53 33.88 -2.80
N LEU A 236 -3.32 33.08 -3.53
CA LEU A 236 -4.60 32.56 -3.06
C LEU A 236 -4.43 31.60 -1.88
N MET A 237 -3.52 30.63 -1.94
CA MET A 237 -3.23 29.71 -0.83
C MET A 237 -2.82 30.48 0.44
N ALA A 238 -1.99 31.52 0.31
CA ALA A 238 -1.59 32.36 1.43
C ALA A 238 -2.76 33.16 2.05
N LYS A 239 -3.76 33.57 1.25
CA LYS A 239 -4.92 34.35 1.71
C LYS A 239 -6.10 33.49 2.17
N ASN A 240 -6.37 32.36 1.51
CA ASN A 240 -7.47 31.44 1.80
C ASN A 240 -7.15 30.03 1.26
N MET A 241 -6.44 29.24 2.07
CA MET A 241 -6.07 27.85 1.76
C MET A 241 -7.28 26.96 1.40
N PHE A 242 -8.43 27.21 2.03
CA PHE A 242 -9.67 26.44 1.83
C PHE A 242 -10.27 26.68 0.43
N LYS A 243 -10.33 27.95 -0.01
CA LYS A 243 -10.76 28.32 -1.38
C LYS A 243 -9.76 27.82 -2.43
N ALA A 244 -8.46 27.84 -2.12
CA ALA A 244 -7.43 27.28 -2.98
C ALA A 244 -7.55 25.75 -3.14
N HIS A 245 -7.74 25.00 -2.04
CA HIS A 245 -7.95 23.55 -2.06
C HIS A 245 -9.12 23.17 -2.96
N LYS A 246 -10.30 23.79 -2.75
CA LYS A 246 -11.47 23.54 -3.59
C LYS A 246 -11.20 23.84 -5.07
N GLN A 247 -10.62 25.00 -5.37
CA GLN A 247 -10.25 25.37 -6.73
C GLN A 247 -9.27 24.35 -7.36
N TRP A 248 -8.34 23.78 -6.59
CA TRP A 248 -7.45 22.72 -7.06
C TRP A 248 -8.21 21.42 -7.38
N LEU A 249 -9.14 20.98 -6.51
CA LEU A 249 -9.97 19.81 -6.78
C LEU A 249 -10.83 19.96 -8.04
N GLU A 250 -11.43 21.14 -8.24
CA GLU A 250 -12.36 21.41 -9.34
C GLU A 250 -11.65 21.75 -10.67
N THR A 251 -10.59 22.56 -10.64
CA THR A 251 -9.98 23.18 -11.83
C THR A 251 -8.49 22.87 -12.01
N GLY A 252 -7.87 22.18 -11.04
CA GLY A 252 -6.46 21.80 -11.08
C GLY A 252 -6.07 20.98 -12.31
N LEU A 253 -4.79 21.05 -12.67
CA LEU A 253 -4.23 20.46 -13.88
C LEU A 253 -5.02 20.84 -15.15
N ASN A 254 -5.32 22.13 -15.32
CA ASN A 254 -6.10 22.68 -16.44
C ASN A 254 -7.49 22.00 -16.63
N GLY A 255 -8.22 21.79 -15.53
CA GLY A 255 -9.58 21.22 -15.54
C GLY A 255 -9.64 19.68 -15.57
N LEU A 256 -8.56 19.00 -15.20
CA LEU A 256 -8.50 17.53 -15.10
C LEU A 256 -8.78 17.00 -13.69
N GLY A 257 -8.92 17.89 -12.70
CA GLY A 257 -9.16 17.59 -11.28
C GLY A 257 -7.87 17.31 -10.53
N GLY A 258 -7.48 18.20 -9.62
CA GLY A 258 -6.15 18.23 -9.01
C GLY A 258 -5.80 17.05 -8.09
N ASP A 259 -6.79 16.31 -7.60
CA ASP A 259 -6.61 15.09 -6.79
C ASP A 259 -6.82 13.79 -7.59
N GLN A 260 -7.27 13.86 -8.85
CA GLN A 260 -7.53 12.66 -9.66
C GLN A 260 -6.25 12.00 -10.23
N TRP A 261 -5.07 12.58 -9.95
CA TRP A 261 -3.79 12.15 -10.49
C TRP A 261 -2.70 12.20 -9.42
N SER A 262 -1.84 11.18 -9.38
CA SER A 262 -0.51 11.32 -8.78
C SER A 262 0.48 11.84 -9.81
N GLU A 263 1.62 12.38 -9.36
CA GLU A 263 2.67 12.92 -10.23
C GLU A 263 3.16 11.88 -11.26
N TYR A 264 3.35 10.62 -10.84
CA TYR A 264 3.65 9.49 -11.73
C TYR A 264 2.58 9.30 -12.81
N ALA A 265 1.31 9.21 -12.37
CA ALA A 265 0.21 8.92 -13.27
C ALA A 265 0.00 10.05 -14.29
N PHE A 266 0.18 11.30 -13.88
CA PHE A 266 0.09 12.45 -14.76
C PHE A 266 1.24 12.48 -15.78
N MET A 267 2.50 12.40 -15.35
CA MET A 267 3.64 12.44 -16.25
C MET A 267 3.64 11.28 -17.25
N VAL A 268 3.42 10.04 -16.80
CA VAL A 268 3.50 8.85 -17.67
C VAL A 268 2.21 8.64 -18.47
N ASN A 269 1.04 8.68 -17.84
CA ASN A 269 -0.21 8.30 -18.51
C ASN A 269 -0.89 9.47 -19.23
N TYR A 270 -0.74 10.71 -18.77
CA TYR A 270 -1.29 11.89 -19.44
C TYR A 270 -0.26 12.54 -20.39
N LEU A 271 0.85 13.07 -19.87
CA LEU A 271 1.87 13.80 -20.64
C LEU A 271 2.76 12.92 -21.54
N LYS A 272 2.73 11.59 -21.37
CA LYS A 272 3.54 10.60 -22.11
C LYS A 272 5.05 10.76 -21.93
N GLY A 273 5.48 11.21 -20.75
CA GLY A 273 6.88 11.23 -20.35
C GLY A 273 7.51 9.83 -20.35
N SER A 274 8.82 9.76 -20.62
CA SER A 274 9.57 8.51 -20.46
C SER A 274 9.79 8.21 -18.98
N LEU A 275 9.91 6.93 -18.61
CA LEU A 275 10.14 6.54 -17.20
C LEU A 275 11.40 7.18 -16.61
N ASN A 276 12.47 7.35 -17.41
CA ASN A 276 13.71 8.02 -16.98
C ASN A 276 13.48 9.51 -16.70
N SER A 277 12.76 10.21 -17.58
CA SER A 277 12.44 11.62 -17.38
C SER A 277 11.46 11.84 -16.23
N THR A 278 10.54 10.91 -15.97
CA THR A 278 9.64 10.95 -14.81
C THR A 278 10.41 10.72 -13.51
N ASP A 279 11.32 9.74 -13.47
CA ASP A 279 12.22 9.46 -12.34
C ASP A 279 13.07 10.70 -11.98
N MET A 280 13.72 11.30 -12.98
CA MET A 280 14.54 12.50 -12.79
C MET A 280 13.74 13.75 -12.37
N ASN A 281 12.44 13.82 -12.68
CA ASN A 281 11.52 14.86 -12.21
C ASN A 281 10.79 14.46 -10.91
N GLY A 282 11.31 13.49 -10.14
CA GLY A 282 10.80 13.08 -8.82
C GLY A 282 9.52 12.24 -8.84
N GLY A 283 8.96 11.98 -10.02
CA GLY A 283 7.58 11.55 -10.24
C GLY A 283 7.27 10.08 -9.93
N TRP A 284 7.83 9.47 -8.89
CA TRP A 284 7.37 8.15 -8.40
C TRP A 284 6.30 8.22 -7.30
N SER A 285 5.94 9.43 -6.87
CA SER A 285 4.95 9.61 -5.80
C SER A 285 3.56 9.08 -6.19
N ALA A 286 2.90 8.46 -5.22
CA ALA A 286 1.48 8.13 -5.27
C ALA A 286 0.61 9.21 -4.59
N SER A 287 1.23 10.19 -3.90
CA SER A 287 0.54 11.30 -3.25
C SER A 287 -0.19 12.18 -4.26
N SER A 288 -1.20 12.90 -3.76
CA SER A 288 -1.88 13.96 -4.50
C SER A 288 -0.92 15.14 -4.78
N PHE A 289 -1.06 15.80 -5.94
CA PHE A 289 -0.30 17.03 -6.26
C PHE A 289 -0.48 18.15 -5.23
N TRP A 290 -1.58 18.11 -4.48
CA TRP A 290 -1.88 19.11 -3.45
C TRP A 290 -0.80 19.15 -2.35
N ASP A 291 -0.21 18.02 -1.98
CA ASP A 291 0.88 17.91 -1.00
C ASP A 291 2.07 18.79 -1.44
N SER A 292 2.49 18.65 -2.70
CA SER A 292 3.56 19.43 -3.34
C SER A 292 3.22 20.93 -3.47
N LEU A 293 1.93 21.30 -3.59
CA LEU A 293 1.48 22.68 -3.73
C LEU A 293 1.50 23.46 -2.41
N TYR A 294 0.83 22.98 -1.36
CA TYR A 294 0.75 23.73 -0.11
C TYR A 294 2.11 23.74 0.61
N GLU A 295 2.88 22.65 0.57
CA GLU A 295 4.26 22.65 1.08
C GLU A 295 5.16 23.58 0.28
N GLY A 296 5.03 23.62 -1.07
CA GLY A 296 5.78 24.56 -1.90
C GLY A 296 5.52 26.03 -1.51
N MET A 297 4.29 26.38 -1.15
CA MET A 297 3.94 27.71 -0.64
C MET A 297 4.48 27.95 0.77
N TYR A 298 4.26 27.03 1.72
CA TYR A 298 4.77 27.17 3.09
C TYR A 298 6.31 27.22 3.16
N PHE A 299 7.02 26.45 2.34
CA PHE A 299 8.49 26.46 2.25
C PHE A 299 9.06 27.66 1.47
N SER A 300 8.24 28.39 0.71
CA SER A 300 8.61 29.66 0.06
C SER A 300 8.17 30.91 0.83
N ALA A 301 7.63 30.75 2.06
CA ALA A 301 7.27 31.85 2.93
C ALA A 301 8.45 32.82 3.17
N ALA A 302 8.16 34.13 3.12
CA ALA A 302 9.12 35.22 3.27
C ALA A 302 9.57 35.44 4.74
N SER A 303 8.82 34.95 5.72
CA SER A 303 9.25 34.93 7.12
C SER A 303 8.65 33.74 7.88
N TYR A 304 9.37 33.29 8.91
CA TYR A 304 8.99 32.18 9.78
C TYR A 304 9.21 32.54 11.25
N LYS A 305 8.48 31.86 12.13
CA LYS A 305 8.63 31.92 13.58
C LYS A 305 8.87 30.54 14.17
N THR A 306 9.51 30.49 15.34
CA THR A 306 9.52 29.33 16.24
C THR A 306 9.23 29.83 17.67
N ILE A 307 9.16 28.93 18.66
CA ILE A 307 8.85 29.30 20.05
C ILE A 307 10.14 29.32 20.88
N ASP A 308 10.34 30.38 21.66
CA ASP A 308 11.48 30.51 22.57
C ASP A 308 11.37 29.51 23.72
N GLY A 309 12.41 28.74 23.98
CA GLY A 309 12.33 27.58 24.87
C GLY A 309 11.59 26.36 24.30
N GLY A 310 11.20 26.42 23.02
CA GLY A 310 10.76 25.27 22.23
C GLY A 310 9.24 25.04 22.15
N LEU A 311 8.81 24.35 21.09
CA LEU A 311 7.39 24.18 20.74
C LEU A 311 6.58 23.42 21.79
N ASN A 312 7.21 22.63 22.68
CA ASN A 312 6.53 22.03 23.85
C ASN A 312 5.81 23.05 24.73
N ARG A 313 6.22 24.33 24.74
CA ARG A 313 5.54 25.38 25.52
C ARG A 313 4.09 25.58 25.09
N LEU A 314 3.76 25.35 23.81
CA LEU A 314 2.39 25.49 23.29
C LEU A 314 1.40 24.51 23.96
N PRO A 315 1.58 23.17 23.92
CA PRO A 315 0.72 22.27 24.67
C PRO A 315 0.91 22.39 26.20
N LEU A 316 2.10 22.76 26.68
CA LEU A 316 2.32 22.97 28.13
C LEU A 316 1.45 24.11 28.69
N SER A 317 1.15 25.15 27.89
CA SER A 317 0.26 26.25 28.28
C SER A 317 -1.18 25.82 28.62
N PHE A 318 -1.58 24.59 28.25
CA PHE A 318 -2.90 24.05 28.59
C PHE A 318 -2.98 23.42 29.99
N HIS A 319 -1.85 23.02 30.61
CA HIS A 319 -1.85 22.27 31.88
C HIS A 319 -2.77 22.90 32.97
N PRO A 320 -2.70 24.22 33.27
CA PRO A 320 -3.55 24.87 34.27
C PRO A 320 -5.06 24.83 33.96
N HIS A 321 -5.44 24.49 32.72
CA HIS A 321 -6.82 24.44 32.25
C HIS A 321 -7.34 23.01 32.01
N VAL A 322 -6.47 21.98 31.95
CA VAL A 322 -6.87 20.60 31.59
C VAL A 322 -6.47 19.51 32.58
N ASP A 323 -5.53 19.75 33.50
CA ASP A 323 -5.00 18.69 34.37
C ASP A 323 -6.04 18.06 35.32
N ASN A 324 -7.10 18.79 35.66
CA ASN A 324 -8.21 18.29 36.47
C ASN A 324 -9.21 17.41 35.69
N ILE A 325 -9.25 17.51 34.36
CA ILE A 325 -10.14 16.74 33.47
C ILE A 325 -9.39 15.72 32.60
N THR A 326 -8.05 15.74 32.60
CA THR A 326 -7.22 14.85 31.78
C THR A 326 -6.80 13.59 32.52
N SER A 327 -7.23 12.44 32.00
CA SER A 327 -6.80 11.13 32.46
C SER A 327 -5.67 10.58 31.58
N MET A 328 -4.43 10.77 32.05
CA MET A 328 -3.20 10.23 31.43
C MET A 328 -3.11 8.70 31.51
N GLY A 329 -2.25 8.09 30.68
CA GLY A 329 -1.96 6.65 30.66
C GLY A 329 -3.09 5.74 30.16
N ARG A 330 -4.20 6.29 29.65
CA ARG A 330 -5.39 5.54 29.23
C ARG A 330 -5.38 5.24 27.73
N LYS A 331 -4.63 4.20 27.35
CA LYS A 331 -4.59 3.72 25.97
C LYS A 331 -5.89 3.01 25.56
N VAL A 332 -6.81 3.74 24.96
CA VAL A 332 -8.03 3.17 24.33
C VAL A 332 -7.65 2.10 23.30
N GLU A 333 -8.40 1.00 23.31
CA GLU A 333 -8.25 -0.14 22.38
C GLU A 333 -9.55 -0.50 21.67
N ARG A 334 -10.68 0.00 22.15
CA ARG A 334 -12.02 -0.30 21.64
C ARG A 334 -12.97 0.83 21.97
N ILE A 335 -13.90 1.05 21.05
CA ILE A 335 -15.10 1.85 21.27
C ILE A 335 -16.33 0.96 21.04
N ARG A 336 -17.38 1.18 21.81
CA ARG A 336 -18.73 0.66 21.56
C ARG A 336 -19.70 1.83 21.48
N TYR A 337 -20.75 1.67 20.71
CA TYR A 337 -21.92 2.53 20.73
C TYR A 337 -23.13 1.70 21.19
N SER A 338 -24.10 2.34 21.82
CA SER A 338 -25.41 1.75 22.12
C SER A 338 -26.49 2.56 21.43
N GLU A 339 -27.17 1.95 20.45
CA GLU A 339 -28.33 2.54 19.78
C GLU A 339 -29.52 2.74 20.74
N ALA A 340 -29.56 2.02 21.87
CA ALA A 340 -30.63 2.10 22.85
C ALA A 340 -30.41 3.15 23.96
N ASP A 341 -29.17 3.60 24.14
CA ASP A 341 -28.78 4.60 25.16
C ASP A 341 -28.20 5.88 24.54
N GLU A 342 -28.03 5.90 23.21
CA GLU A 342 -27.35 6.94 22.40
C GLU A 342 -25.94 7.34 22.91
N LYS A 343 -25.26 6.44 23.64
CA LYS A 343 -23.99 6.72 24.31
C LYS A 343 -22.82 5.92 23.75
N VAL A 344 -21.65 6.57 23.72
CA VAL A 344 -20.34 6.02 23.35
C VAL A 344 -19.62 5.48 24.59
N THR A 345 -19.21 4.22 24.57
CA THR A 345 -18.40 3.59 25.63
C THR A 345 -16.98 3.34 25.14
N LEU A 346 -16.03 4.05 25.74
CA LEU A 346 -14.60 3.91 25.49
C LEU A 346 -14.04 2.80 26.39
N GLN A 347 -13.19 1.92 25.84
CA GLN A 347 -12.60 0.80 26.58
C GLN A 347 -11.07 0.74 26.42
N TRP A 348 -10.36 0.65 27.54
CA TRP A 348 -8.91 0.48 27.66
C TRP A 348 -8.57 -0.60 28.69
N ARG A 349 -7.28 -0.93 28.81
CA ARG A 349 -6.74 -1.76 29.90
C ARG A 349 -5.77 -0.95 30.73
N LYS A 350 -5.55 -1.35 31.99
CA LYS A 350 -4.58 -0.66 32.85
C LYS A 350 -3.18 -1.15 32.52
N GLU A 351 -3.02 -2.47 32.51
CA GLU A 351 -1.79 -3.16 32.16
C GLU A 351 -2.00 -3.97 30.87
N TYR A 352 -0.96 -4.13 30.06
CA TYR A 352 -1.06 -4.79 28.74
C TYR A 352 -1.52 -6.27 28.81
N ASN A 353 -1.33 -6.90 29.96
CA ASN A 353 -1.70 -8.28 30.27
C ASN A 353 -3.07 -8.42 30.96
N ASP A 354 -3.81 -7.34 31.22
CA ASP A 354 -5.16 -7.41 31.75
C ASP A 354 -6.08 -8.21 30.81
N THR A 355 -6.90 -9.10 31.38
CA THR A 355 -7.95 -9.83 30.65
C THR A 355 -9.28 -9.08 30.60
N THR A 356 -9.44 -8.03 31.41
CA THR A 356 -10.65 -7.22 31.57
C THR A 356 -10.42 -5.78 31.15
N PHE A 357 -11.37 -5.19 30.43
CA PHE A 357 -11.34 -3.78 30.08
C PHE A 357 -11.88 -2.92 31.23
N GLN A 358 -11.23 -1.77 31.46
CA GLN A 358 -11.87 -0.62 32.07
C GLN A 358 -12.73 0.10 31.02
N ASN A 359 -13.70 0.89 31.47
CA ASN A 359 -14.60 1.61 30.59
C ASN A 359 -15.18 2.87 31.24
N SER A 360 -15.38 3.89 30.42
CA SER A 360 -16.20 5.07 30.71
C SER A 360 -17.12 5.33 29.52
N THR A 361 -18.29 5.88 29.80
CA THR A 361 -19.39 6.06 28.85
C THR A 361 -19.78 7.54 28.83
N TYR A 362 -20.10 8.04 27.64
CA TYR A 362 -20.26 9.46 27.32
C TYR A 362 -21.36 9.62 26.26
N ASP A 363 -21.97 10.80 26.15
CA ASP A 363 -22.92 11.10 25.06
C ASP A 363 -22.22 11.16 23.70
N TYR A 364 -21.07 11.84 23.64
CA TYR A 364 -20.25 11.96 22.43
C TYR A 364 -18.76 11.70 22.72
N ALA A 365 -18.01 11.28 21.69
CA ALA A 365 -16.57 11.11 21.76
C ALA A 365 -15.85 11.75 20.56
N ILE A 366 -15.11 12.83 20.82
CA ILE A 366 -14.16 13.40 19.87
C ILE A 366 -12.90 12.53 19.86
N ILE A 367 -12.56 11.95 18.71
CA ILE A 367 -11.41 11.08 18.53
C ILE A 367 -10.28 11.87 17.87
N ALA A 368 -9.39 12.42 18.70
CA ALA A 368 -8.22 13.21 18.30
C ALA A 368 -6.95 12.36 18.05
N VAL A 369 -7.11 11.02 17.98
CA VAL A 369 -6.04 10.05 17.75
C VAL A 369 -5.90 9.78 16.25
N PRO A 370 -4.68 9.73 15.67
CA PRO A 370 -4.51 9.52 14.23
C PRO A 370 -4.99 8.14 13.75
N PHE A 371 -5.50 8.10 12.52
CA PHE A 371 -5.97 6.87 11.87
C PHE A 371 -4.94 5.74 11.79
N SER A 372 -3.64 6.07 11.73
CA SER A 372 -2.51 5.13 11.88
C SER A 372 -2.58 4.28 13.16
N VAL A 373 -3.19 4.82 14.23
CA VAL A 373 -3.43 4.15 15.50
C VAL A 373 -4.86 3.66 15.63
N VAL A 374 -5.86 4.46 15.25
CA VAL A 374 -7.29 4.10 15.35
C VAL A 374 -7.63 2.85 14.51
N ARG A 375 -6.92 2.59 13.40
CA ARG A 375 -7.06 1.35 12.61
C ARG A 375 -6.67 0.06 13.33
N ARG A 376 -6.15 0.16 14.56
CA ARG A 376 -5.86 -0.99 15.46
C ARG A 376 -6.93 -1.17 16.54
N TRP A 377 -7.89 -0.26 16.67
CA TRP A 377 -8.97 -0.34 17.65
C TRP A 377 -10.12 -1.21 17.16
N ARG A 378 -10.90 -1.77 18.09
CA ARG A 378 -12.20 -2.36 17.77
C ARG A 378 -13.28 -1.28 17.85
N LEU A 379 -13.76 -0.81 16.71
CA LEU A 379 -14.80 0.22 16.61
C LEU A 379 -16.21 -0.42 16.54
N PRO A 380 -17.30 0.36 16.74
CA PRO A 380 -18.64 -0.05 16.29
C PRO A 380 -18.70 -0.22 14.76
N SER A 381 -19.84 -0.67 14.23
CA SER A 381 -20.05 -0.72 12.78
C SER A 381 -20.04 0.70 12.20
N LEU A 382 -19.30 0.91 11.12
CA LEU A 382 -19.14 2.21 10.46
C LEU A 382 -19.44 2.10 8.95
N PRO A 383 -19.92 3.18 8.30
CA PRO A 383 -20.04 3.25 6.85
C PRO A 383 -18.72 2.95 6.14
N ALA A 384 -18.80 2.35 4.95
CA ALA A 384 -17.63 1.81 4.26
C ALA A 384 -16.56 2.86 3.93
N THR A 385 -16.94 4.11 3.63
CA THR A 385 -16.00 5.15 3.21
C THR A 385 -15.17 5.67 4.38
N ILE A 386 -15.77 6.12 5.50
CA ILE A 386 -15.01 6.44 6.72
C ILE A 386 -14.22 5.24 7.28
N ALA A 387 -14.76 4.03 7.23
CA ALA A 387 -14.03 2.82 7.65
C ALA A 387 -12.78 2.55 6.78
N ASN A 388 -12.89 2.80 5.46
CA ASN A 388 -11.76 2.75 4.55
C ASN A 388 -10.79 3.92 4.78
N ALA A 389 -11.25 5.14 5.08
CA ALA A 389 -10.37 6.25 5.43
C ALA A 389 -9.51 5.93 6.66
N ILE A 390 -10.13 5.43 7.73
CA ILE A 390 -9.42 4.97 8.94
C ILE A 390 -8.35 3.92 8.57
N LYS A 391 -8.67 2.96 7.70
CA LYS A 391 -7.82 1.82 7.32
C LYS A 391 -6.71 2.15 6.31
N GLU A 392 -7.01 2.95 5.28
CA GLU A 392 -6.23 3.09 4.05
C GLU A 392 -5.60 4.49 3.86
N LEU A 393 -5.98 5.50 4.67
CA LEU A 393 -5.31 6.81 4.61
C LEU A 393 -3.80 6.63 4.80
N ASN A 394 -3.02 7.12 3.85
CA ASN A 394 -1.57 6.93 3.83
C ASN A 394 -0.86 7.90 4.79
N TYR A 395 0.24 7.45 5.38
CA TYR A 395 1.04 8.23 6.33
C TYR A 395 2.51 8.27 5.90
N GLY A 396 3.06 9.47 5.83
CA GLY A 396 4.50 9.68 5.73
C GLY A 396 5.20 9.30 7.04
N THR A 397 6.49 8.96 6.95
CA THR A 397 7.34 8.79 8.13
C THR A 397 8.70 9.45 7.95
N ALA A 398 9.35 9.71 9.07
CA ALA A 398 10.67 10.28 9.15
C ALA A 398 11.39 9.81 10.43
N CYS A 399 12.72 9.85 10.38
CA CYS A 399 13.56 9.78 11.56
C CYS A 399 14.36 11.07 11.73
N LYS A 400 14.58 11.43 13.00
CA LYS A 400 15.42 12.55 13.43
C LYS A 400 16.48 12.07 14.41
N VAL A 401 17.67 12.65 14.34
CA VAL A 401 18.73 12.53 15.35
C VAL A 401 19.22 13.92 15.72
N ALA A 402 19.09 14.26 17.00
CA ALA A 402 19.64 15.45 17.61
C ALA A 402 20.92 15.09 18.39
N LEU A 403 21.99 15.89 18.23
CA LEU A 403 23.28 15.69 18.90
C LEU A 403 23.68 16.95 19.66
N GLU A 404 24.05 16.81 20.93
CA GLU A 404 24.55 17.92 21.75
C GLU A 404 26.07 18.08 21.61
N PHE A 405 26.50 19.32 21.42
CA PHE A 405 27.90 19.73 21.46
C PHE A 405 28.11 20.75 22.59
N SER A 406 29.29 20.77 23.19
CA SER A 406 29.64 21.62 24.35
C SER A 406 29.68 23.12 24.04
N GLU A 407 29.72 23.48 22.76
CA GLU A 407 29.78 24.85 22.26
C GLU A 407 29.16 24.96 20.85
N ARG A 408 28.75 26.17 20.49
CA ARG A 408 28.13 26.52 19.21
C ARG A 408 29.18 26.70 18.09
N PHE A 409 30.09 25.76 17.92
CA PHE A 409 31.29 25.89 17.05
C PHE A 409 31.00 26.35 15.62
N TRP A 410 29.82 26.03 15.08
CA TRP A 410 29.37 26.44 13.75
C TRP A 410 29.11 27.95 13.59
N GLU A 411 28.92 28.68 14.71
CA GLU A 411 28.85 30.15 14.74
C GLU A 411 30.23 30.81 14.92
N HIS A 412 31.32 30.02 14.96
CA HIS A 412 32.69 30.51 15.19
C HIS A 412 33.64 30.22 14.01
N TYR A 413 33.12 29.75 12.88
CA TYR A 413 33.82 29.72 11.61
C TYR A 413 34.05 31.12 11.04
N GLU A 414 35.00 31.26 10.10
CA GLU A 414 35.22 32.50 9.34
C GLU A 414 33.96 32.96 8.58
N ASN A 415 33.13 31.99 8.15
CA ASN A 415 31.77 32.19 7.66
C ASN A 415 30.76 31.54 8.64
N PRO A 416 30.27 32.25 9.68
CA PRO A 416 29.39 31.69 10.70
C PRO A 416 28.05 31.18 10.15
N ILE A 417 27.59 30.03 10.64
CA ILE A 417 26.29 29.44 10.27
C ILE A 417 25.24 29.83 11.32
N TYR A 418 24.33 30.74 10.98
CA TYR A 418 23.20 31.08 11.85
C TYR A 418 21.92 30.38 11.35
N GLY A 419 21.38 29.48 12.18
CA GLY A 419 20.13 28.76 11.96
C GLY A 419 20.01 27.99 10.63
N GLY A 420 18.78 27.71 10.22
CA GLY A 420 18.45 27.09 8.94
C GLY A 420 18.66 25.58 8.86
N CYS A 421 17.93 24.97 7.93
CA CYS A 421 18.12 23.58 7.49
C CYS A 421 18.91 23.49 6.17
N SER A 422 19.75 24.49 5.87
CA SER A 422 20.38 24.67 4.56
C SER A 422 21.73 23.98 4.39
N THR A 423 22.22 23.28 5.41
CA THR A 423 23.37 22.36 5.21
C THR A 423 22.86 21.06 4.62
N THR A 424 23.46 20.65 3.51
CA THR A 424 23.08 19.45 2.75
C THR A 424 24.26 18.51 2.58
N THR A 425 23.97 17.21 2.52
CA THR A 425 24.97 16.19 2.23
C THR A 425 24.44 15.11 1.30
N ASP A 426 25.32 14.34 0.66
CA ASP A 426 25.01 13.07 -0.01
C ASP A 426 25.40 11.83 0.80
N ILE A 427 25.95 11.98 2.02
CA ILE A 427 26.14 10.87 2.96
C ILE A 427 24.78 10.14 3.16
N PRO A 428 24.67 8.84 2.84
CA PRO A 428 23.41 8.12 2.92
C PRO A 428 22.82 8.11 4.32
N GLY A 429 21.53 8.41 4.43
CA GLY A 429 20.78 8.34 5.69
C GLY A 429 20.73 9.63 6.52
N ILE A 430 21.51 10.66 6.18
CA ILE A 430 21.54 11.91 6.98
C ILE A 430 20.35 12.84 6.66
N GLY A 431 20.08 13.09 5.38
CA GLY A 431 19.02 14.02 4.97
C GLY A 431 19.41 15.48 5.24
N SER A 432 18.50 16.24 5.87
CA SER A 432 18.71 17.65 6.21
C SER A 432 19.39 17.83 7.57
N ILE A 433 20.33 18.77 7.64
CA ILE A 433 21.00 19.18 8.88
C ILE A 433 20.50 20.58 9.27
N CYS A 434 19.92 20.72 10.45
CA CYS A 434 19.36 22.00 10.93
C CYS A 434 20.04 22.52 12.20
N TYR A 435 20.44 23.79 12.18
CA TYR A 435 21.04 24.48 13.32
C TYR A 435 19.98 25.28 14.09
N PRO A 436 20.14 25.45 15.41
CA PRO A 436 19.32 26.35 16.23
C PRO A 436 19.15 27.76 15.65
N SER A 437 17.90 28.25 15.58
CA SER A 437 17.58 29.67 15.31
C SER A 437 17.48 30.53 16.59
N TYR A 438 17.56 29.92 17.77
CA TYR A 438 17.49 30.55 19.09
C TYR A 438 18.88 30.66 19.75
N ASN A 439 19.03 31.60 20.69
CA ASN A 439 20.29 31.84 21.42
C ASN A 439 21.52 31.94 20.49
N LEU A 440 21.40 32.73 19.40
CA LEU A 440 22.45 32.98 18.42
C LEU A 440 23.57 33.81 19.07
N ASN A 441 24.83 33.42 18.84
CA ASN A 441 26.01 33.90 19.60
C ASN A 441 25.95 33.57 21.11
N GLY A 442 25.12 32.60 21.50
CA GLY A 442 25.10 32.04 22.85
C GLY A 442 26.37 31.27 23.18
N THR A 443 26.61 31.04 24.47
CA THR A 443 27.74 30.24 24.96
C THR A 443 27.25 29.03 25.76
N GLY A 444 28.09 27.99 25.85
CA GLY A 444 27.72 26.71 26.47
C GLY A 444 27.10 25.71 25.49
N PRO A 445 26.56 24.58 26.01
CA PRO A 445 26.07 23.48 25.20
C PRO A 445 24.91 23.86 24.28
N ALA A 446 24.88 23.28 23.09
CA ALA A 446 23.81 23.48 22.11
C ALA A 446 23.64 22.23 21.24
N THR A 447 22.42 22.03 20.73
CA THR A 447 22.03 20.78 20.06
C THR A 447 21.68 21.00 18.58
N ILE A 448 22.42 20.35 17.68
CA ILE A 448 22.15 20.35 16.24
C ILE A 448 21.11 19.25 15.94
N LEU A 449 20.15 19.52 15.05
CA LEU A 449 19.40 18.45 14.38
C LEU A 449 20.29 17.87 13.28
N ALA A 450 21.20 16.99 13.69
CA ALA A 450 22.26 16.43 12.86
C ALA A 450 21.76 15.46 11.77
N SER A 451 20.54 14.95 11.90
CA SER A 451 19.81 14.29 10.82
C SER A 451 18.32 14.55 10.91
N TYR A 452 17.70 14.85 9.78
CA TYR A 452 16.26 14.76 9.56
C TYR A 452 16.00 14.19 8.16
N ILE A 453 15.43 12.98 8.12
CA ILE A 453 15.23 12.23 6.88
C ILE A 453 13.87 11.54 6.85
N SER A 454 13.17 11.66 5.73
CA SER A 454 11.80 11.18 5.53
C SER A 454 11.72 10.04 4.50
N GLY A 455 10.50 9.58 4.21
CA GLY A 455 10.23 8.58 3.18
C GLY A 455 10.79 7.19 3.50
N ASP A 456 11.15 6.43 2.47
CA ASP A 456 11.58 5.04 2.63
C ASP A 456 12.85 4.89 3.49
N MET A 457 13.79 5.84 3.40
CA MET A 457 14.97 5.87 4.26
C MET A 457 14.61 6.10 5.74
N GLY A 458 13.63 6.96 6.03
CA GLY A 458 13.05 7.10 7.38
C GLY A 458 12.51 5.77 7.94
N VAL A 459 11.97 4.89 7.09
CA VAL A 459 11.58 3.51 7.47
C VAL A 459 12.79 2.61 7.66
N ARG A 460 13.82 2.68 6.79
CA ARG A 460 15.01 1.81 6.88
C ARG A 460 15.82 2.08 8.15
N LEU A 461 16.05 3.34 8.49
CA LEU A 461 16.85 3.74 9.65
C LEU A 461 16.17 3.44 10.99
N ALA A 462 14.84 3.24 10.99
CA ALA A 462 14.10 2.71 12.13
C ALA A 462 14.42 1.23 12.44
N SER A 463 15.08 0.50 11.53
CA SER A 463 15.53 -0.89 11.75
C SER A 463 16.96 -1.02 12.24
N MET A 464 17.72 0.07 12.32
CA MET A 464 19.00 0.12 13.03
C MET A 464 18.77 0.17 14.56
N SER A 465 19.79 -0.22 15.33
CA SER A 465 19.86 0.13 16.74
C SER A 465 19.84 1.65 16.93
N GLU A 466 19.66 2.11 18.17
CA GLU A 466 19.75 3.53 18.46
C GLU A 466 21.19 4.02 18.34
N GLU A 467 22.09 3.25 18.93
CA GLU A 467 23.50 3.50 19.09
C GLU A 467 24.23 3.54 17.74
N ASP A 468 24.01 2.55 16.86
CA ASP A 468 24.62 2.53 15.52
C ASP A 468 24.12 3.71 14.66
N HIS A 469 22.84 4.08 14.79
CA HIS A 469 22.26 5.18 14.03
C HIS A 469 22.76 6.55 14.50
N VAL A 470 22.87 6.73 15.83
CA VAL A 470 23.44 7.94 16.44
C VAL A 470 24.92 8.05 16.12
N GLN A 471 25.68 6.95 16.19
CA GLN A 471 27.10 6.93 15.85
C GLN A 471 27.33 7.23 14.37
N MET A 472 26.52 6.68 13.46
CA MET A 472 26.55 7.00 12.02
C MET A 472 26.34 8.51 11.77
N VAL A 473 25.35 9.12 12.43
CA VAL A 473 25.09 10.57 12.31
C VAL A 473 26.21 11.40 12.94
N LEU A 474 26.78 10.97 14.07
CA LEU A 474 27.92 11.63 14.72
C LEU A 474 29.18 11.61 13.85
N ASP A 475 29.57 10.45 13.32
CA ASP A 475 30.72 10.36 12.43
C ASP A 475 30.48 11.15 11.13
N SER A 476 29.24 11.26 10.66
CA SER A 476 28.88 12.14 9.53
C SER A 476 29.04 13.63 9.86
N MET A 477 28.71 14.07 11.09
CA MET A 477 28.99 15.45 11.52
C MET A 477 30.50 15.71 11.62
N ILE A 478 31.26 14.70 12.05
CA ILE A 478 32.72 14.76 12.18
C ILE A 478 33.39 14.76 10.80
N GLU A 479 32.84 14.02 9.83
CA GLU A 479 33.28 14.04 8.44
C GLU A 479 33.02 15.41 7.79
N ILE A 480 31.80 15.94 7.93
CA ILE A 480 31.42 17.27 7.41
C ILE A 480 32.28 18.38 8.03
N HIS A 481 32.29 18.51 9.36
CA HIS A 481 32.89 19.64 10.06
C HIS A 481 34.37 19.47 10.42
N GLY A 482 34.88 18.23 10.47
CA GLY A 482 36.26 17.91 10.83
C GLY A 482 36.43 17.34 12.24
N GLU A 483 37.51 16.58 12.43
CA GLU A 483 37.80 15.73 13.61
C GLU A 483 37.83 16.47 14.97
N PHE A 484 37.88 17.81 14.99
CA PHE A 484 37.78 18.55 16.26
C PHE A 484 36.40 18.40 16.93
N THR A 485 35.32 18.25 16.15
CA THR A 485 33.96 18.15 16.68
C THR A 485 33.73 16.88 17.51
N ARG A 486 34.51 15.81 17.28
CA ARG A 486 34.50 14.59 18.11
C ARG A 486 34.79 14.89 19.59
N LYS A 487 35.56 15.95 19.88
CA LYS A 487 35.87 16.40 21.26
C LYS A 487 34.83 17.33 21.87
N LEU A 488 33.96 17.90 21.03
CA LEU A 488 32.89 18.81 21.45
C LEU A 488 31.58 18.05 21.72
N TYR A 489 31.37 16.90 21.08
CA TYR A 489 30.21 16.06 21.33
C TYR A 489 30.14 15.61 22.80
N THR A 490 29.03 15.90 23.48
CA THR A 490 28.92 15.71 24.95
C THR A 490 28.59 14.26 25.36
N GLY A 491 28.32 13.38 24.40
CA GLY A 491 27.74 12.06 24.64
C GLY A 491 26.21 12.06 24.74
N LYS A 492 25.55 13.22 24.67
CA LYS A 492 24.08 13.31 24.68
C LYS A 492 23.48 13.41 23.29
N TYR A 493 22.33 12.78 23.12
CA TYR A 493 21.58 12.74 21.88
C TYR A 493 20.10 12.46 22.16
N ASN A 494 19.26 12.63 21.14
CA ASN A 494 17.95 11.96 21.07
C ASN A 494 17.68 11.50 19.63
N ARG A 495 17.13 10.29 19.50
CA ARG A 495 16.69 9.71 18.22
C ARG A 495 15.18 9.51 18.28
N ARG A 496 14.47 10.02 17.27
CA ARG A 496 13.03 9.76 17.11
C ARG A 496 12.69 9.36 15.69
N CYS A 497 12.53 8.06 15.47
CA CYS A 497 11.93 7.51 14.26
C CYS A 497 10.43 7.32 14.51
N TRP A 498 9.58 8.13 13.89
CA TRP A 498 8.13 8.17 14.22
C TRP A 498 7.37 6.88 13.89
N ALA A 499 7.89 6.04 12.98
CA ALA A 499 7.37 4.69 12.73
C ALA A 499 7.48 3.75 13.96
N LEU A 500 8.34 4.07 14.94
CA LEU A 500 8.49 3.32 16.20
C LEU A 500 7.56 3.83 17.32
N ASP A 501 6.90 4.98 17.12
CA ASP A 501 6.02 5.56 18.13
C ASP A 501 4.71 4.75 18.26
N PRO A 502 4.41 4.14 19.42
CA PRO A 502 3.23 3.31 19.58
C PRO A 502 1.93 4.11 19.70
N LEU A 503 1.98 5.44 19.87
CA LEU A 503 0.85 6.35 20.02
C LEU A 503 0.53 7.14 18.74
N GLU A 504 1.51 7.31 17.85
CA GLU A 504 1.34 8.05 16.58
C GLU A 504 1.53 7.14 15.34
N SER A 505 2.44 6.16 15.39
CA SER A 505 2.68 5.13 14.36
C SER A 505 2.88 5.67 12.92
N GLY A 506 3.43 6.89 12.81
CA GLY A 506 3.63 7.66 11.58
C GLY A 506 4.00 9.10 11.92
N SER A 507 4.47 9.89 10.94
CA SER A 507 4.84 11.31 11.17
C SER A 507 3.74 12.29 10.78
N TRP A 508 3.04 12.06 9.68
CA TRP A 508 1.97 12.90 9.14
C TRP A 508 1.13 12.11 8.12
N ALA A 509 -0.11 12.54 7.87
CA ALA A 509 -0.85 12.02 6.72
C ALA A 509 -0.21 12.53 5.41
N SER A 510 -0.09 11.68 4.39
CA SER A 510 0.31 12.09 3.03
C SER A 510 -0.56 11.32 2.05
N PRO A 511 -1.79 11.81 1.78
CA PRO A 511 -2.82 11.03 1.11
C PRO A 511 -2.49 10.78 -0.37
N THR A 512 -2.84 9.59 -0.84
CA THR A 512 -2.70 9.25 -2.26
C THR A 512 -3.79 9.93 -3.09
N ALA A 513 -3.53 10.14 -4.38
CA ALA A 513 -4.51 10.69 -5.32
C ALA A 513 -5.92 10.07 -5.15
N GLY A 514 -6.91 10.93 -4.97
CA GLY A 514 -8.33 10.62 -4.76
C GLY A 514 -8.74 10.48 -3.29
N GLN A 515 -7.81 10.43 -2.34
CA GLN A 515 -8.14 10.32 -0.92
C GLN A 515 -8.64 11.63 -0.31
N HIS A 516 -8.26 12.80 -0.83
CA HIS A 516 -8.79 14.09 -0.36
C HIS A 516 -10.24 14.25 -0.77
N GLN A 517 -10.53 14.16 -2.06
CA GLN A 517 -11.87 14.35 -2.60
C GLN A 517 -12.87 13.28 -2.10
N LEU A 518 -12.40 12.07 -1.75
CA LEU A 518 -13.25 10.99 -1.24
C LEU A 518 -13.45 11.01 0.28
N TYR A 519 -12.43 11.36 1.08
CA TYR A 519 -12.50 11.21 2.54
C TYR A 519 -12.77 12.50 3.31
N ILE A 520 -12.40 13.68 2.79
CA ILE A 520 -12.67 14.94 3.50
C ILE A 520 -14.17 15.14 3.78
N PRO A 521 -15.12 14.89 2.85
CA PRO A 521 -16.55 15.00 3.13
C PRO A 521 -17.07 13.97 4.15
N GLU A 522 -16.35 12.87 4.38
CA GLU A 522 -16.67 11.92 5.44
C GLU A 522 -16.23 12.42 6.82
N TYR A 523 -15.23 13.32 6.92
CA TYR A 523 -14.71 13.80 8.20
C TYR A 523 -15.61 14.82 8.89
N PHE A 524 -16.48 15.48 8.13
CA PHE A 524 -17.50 16.43 8.62
C PHE A 524 -18.77 15.77 9.17
N LYS A 525 -18.86 14.44 9.13
CA LYS A 525 -20.04 13.69 9.59
C LYS A 525 -19.78 13.06 10.96
N THR A 526 -20.83 12.94 11.76
CA THR A 526 -20.79 12.24 13.04
C THR A 526 -21.20 10.79 12.84
N TYR A 527 -20.48 9.84 13.46
CA TYR A 527 -20.75 8.42 13.31
C TYR A 527 -20.91 7.76 14.67
N ASN A 528 -22.12 7.33 15.00
CA ASN A 528 -22.40 6.68 16.28
C ASN A 528 -21.91 7.54 17.48
N ASN A 529 -22.23 8.84 17.43
CA ASN A 529 -21.78 9.91 18.33
C ASN A 529 -20.24 10.08 18.44
N MET A 530 -19.47 9.58 17.47
CA MET A 530 -18.03 9.85 17.33
C MET A 530 -17.75 10.90 16.25
N ILE A 531 -16.81 11.81 16.52
CA ILE A 531 -16.30 12.81 15.57
C ILE A 531 -14.77 12.66 15.51
N PHE A 532 -14.20 12.48 14.32
CA PHE A 532 -12.75 12.30 14.16
C PHE A 532 -12.04 13.64 13.88
N VAL A 533 -10.92 13.92 14.56
CA VAL A 533 -10.16 15.17 14.41
C VAL A 533 -8.63 14.99 14.42
N GLY A 534 -7.92 15.90 13.78
CA GLY A 534 -6.46 15.94 13.68
C GLY A 534 -6.00 16.47 12.32
N GLU A 535 -4.69 16.69 12.13
CA GLU A 535 -4.16 17.15 10.84
C GLU A 535 -4.50 16.19 9.68
N HIS A 536 -4.58 14.88 9.97
CA HIS A 536 -5.03 13.85 9.04
C HIS A 536 -6.51 13.96 8.59
N THR A 537 -7.29 14.85 9.21
CA THR A 537 -8.68 15.19 8.84
C THR A 537 -8.87 16.69 8.57
N SER A 538 -7.80 17.34 8.08
CA SER A 538 -7.77 18.72 7.56
C SER A 538 -7.31 18.71 6.08
N TYR A 539 -7.26 19.88 5.46
CA TYR A 539 -6.89 20.10 4.06
C TYR A 539 -5.38 20.12 3.84
N THR A 540 -4.58 20.45 4.86
CA THR A 540 -3.12 20.35 4.84
C THR A 540 -2.65 19.39 5.94
N HIS A 541 -1.44 18.87 5.84
CA HIS A 541 -0.92 17.85 6.77
C HIS A 541 0.45 18.22 7.31
N ALA A 542 0.96 17.47 8.29
CA ALA A 542 2.24 17.73 8.99
C ALA A 542 2.34 19.03 9.83
N TRP A 543 1.44 20.01 9.66
CA TRP A 543 1.46 21.27 10.40
C TRP A 543 0.51 21.30 11.60
N ILE A 544 0.90 22.09 12.62
CA ILE A 544 0.03 22.33 13.79
C ILE A 544 -1.24 23.10 13.39
N ALA A 545 -1.15 24.02 12.42
CA ALA A 545 -2.31 24.79 11.95
C ALA A 545 -3.47 23.87 11.51
N SER A 546 -3.17 22.82 10.76
CA SER A 546 -4.12 21.81 10.29
C SER A 546 -4.72 20.96 11.43
N ALA A 547 -3.95 20.71 12.49
CA ALA A 547 -4.48 20.08 13.71
C ALA A 547 -5.43 21.01 14.48
N LEU A 548 -5.13 22.32 14.52
CA LEU A 548 -6.00 23.32 15.16
C LEU A 548 -7.29 23.55 14.36
N ASP A 549 -7.20 23.71 13.03
CA ASP A 549 -8.35 23.78 12.10
C ASP A 549 -9.30 22.59 12.33
N SER A 550 -8.79 21.36 12.24
CA SER A 550 -9.63 20.18 12.47
C SER A 550 -10.17 20.08 13.92
N GLY A 551 -9.48 20.67 14.90
CA GLY A 551 -9.95 20.76 16.28
C GLY A 551 -11.11 21.74 16.45
N ILE A 552 -11.08 22.87 15.75
CA ILE A 552 -12.21 23.82 15.65
C ILE A 552 -13.36 23.16 14.89
N ARG A 553 -13.09 22.55 13.73
CA ARG A 553 -14.08 21.85 12.90
C ARG A 553 -14.87 20.84 13.73
N GLY A 554 -14.20 19.94 14.46
CA GLY A 554 -14.88 18.95 15.28
C GLY A 554 -15.64 19.51 16.47
N ALA A 555 -15.20 20.64 17.04
CA ALA A 555 -15.94 21.35 18.07
C ALA A 555 -17.21 22.01 17.50
N VAL A 556 -17.10 22.68 16.35
CA VAL A 556 -18.23 23.31 15.64
C VAL A 556 -19.22 22.25 15.17
N GLN A 557 -18.74 21.10 14.68
CA GLN A 557 -19.56 19.95 14.33
C GLN A 557 -20.38 19.46 15.53
N LEU A 558 -19.75 19.26 16.70
CA LEU A 558 -20.47 18.89 17.91
C LEU A 558 -21.49 19.95 18.34
N LEU A 559 -21.16 21.24 18.24
CA LEU A 559 -22.10 22.32 18.57
C LEU A 559 -23.32 22.31 17.63
N LEU A 560 -23.13 22.09 16.33
CA LEU A 560 -24.23 22.00 15.35
C LEU A 560 -25.07 20.72 15.50
N GLU A 561 -24.46 19.59 15.85
CA GLU A 561 -25.16 18.34 16.21
C GLU A 561 -26.00 18.46 17.49
N LEU A 562 -25.68 19.45 18.34
CA LEU A 562 -26.41 19.82 19.56
C LEU A 562 -27.32 21.05 19.37
N GLY A 563 -27.50 21.53 18.14
CA GLY A 563 -28.31 22.72 17.81
C GLY A 563 -27.73 24.06 18.27
N LEU A 564 -26.52 24.11 18.83
CA LEU A 564 -25.86 25.31 19.38
C LEU A 564 -25.24 26.18 18.27
N VAL A 565 -26.09 26.70 17.37
CA VAL A 565 -25.69 27.44 16.15
C VAL A 565 -25.01 28.77 16.46
N ASP A 566 -25.45 29.49 17.49
CA ASP A 566 -24.83 30.77 17.87
C ASP A 566 -23.45 30.57 18.52
N GLU A 567 -23.25 29.51 19.30
CA GLU A 567 -21.93 29.09 19.80
C GLU A 567 -21.01 28.62 18.67
N ALA A 568 -21.52 27.79 17.75
CA ALA A 568 -20.80 27.34 16.56
C ALA A 568 -20.29 28.53 15.72
N LYS A 569 -21.15 29.54 15.53
CA LYS A 569 -20.78 30.80 14.88
C LYS A 569 -19.75 31.60 15.69
N GLN A 570 -19.92 31.76 17.00
CA GLN A 570 -18.94 32.47 17.83
C GLN A 570 -17.55 31.81 17.79
N ALA A 571 -17.50 30.47 17.73
CA ALA A 571 -16.25 29.74 17.51
C ALA A 571 -15.62 30.07 16.14
N VAL A 572 -16.42 30.06 15.06
CA VAL A 572 -15.98 30.45 13.70
C VAL A 572 -15.51 31.91 13.64
N GLU A 573 -16.29 32.85 14.18
CA GLU A 573 -15.97 34.28 14.23
C GLU A 573 -14.70 34.57 15.03
N LYS A 574 -14.47 33.81 16.11
CA LYS A 574 -13.27 33.94 16.92
C LYS A 574 -12.03 33.37 16.22
N TRP A 575 -12.11 32.16 15.66
CA TRP A 575 -10.91 31.39 15.30
C TRP A 575 -10.61 31.29 13.80
N MET A 576 -11.61 31.46 12.91
CA MET A 576 -11.44 31.32 11.45
C MET A 576 -11.63 32.67 10.73
N ALA A 577 -12.79 33.29 10.90
CA ALA A 577 -13.27 34.41 10.08
C ALA A 577 -12.47 35.73 10.23
N ARG A 578 -11.58 35.83 11.23
CA ARG A 578 -10.69 36.99 11.42
C ARG A 578 -9.56 37.08 10.40
N TRP A 579 -9.12 35.93 9.89
CA TRP A 579 -7.91 35.82 9.07
C TRP A 579 -8.21 35.39 7.65
N ILE A 580 -9.27 34.60 7.47
CA ILE A 580 -9.70 34.05 6.19
C ILE A 580 -10.98 34.79 5.80
N GLU A 581 -11.00 35.43 4.62
CA GLU A 581 -12.12 36.27 4.19
C GLU A 581 -13.42 35.48 4.00
N VAL A 582 -14.33 35.57 4.99
CA VAL A 582 -15.74 35.17 4.85
C VAL A 582 -16.40 36.14 3.88
N SER A 583 -16.69 35.69 2.66
CA SER A 583 -16.93 36.61 1.56
C SER A 583 -18.28 37.33 1.67
N GLN A 584 -18.24 38.62 2.00
CA GLN A 584 -19.43 39.47 1.96
C GLN A 584 -19.82 39.87 0.52
N SER A 585 -18.85 39.79 -0.41
CA SER A 585 -18.85 40.23 -1.81
C SER A 585 -19.47 39.23 -2.79
N ASP A 586 -19.05 37.97 -2.75
CA ASP A 586 -19.27 36.99 -3.83
C ASP A 586 -20.77 36.60 -3.94
N ARG A 587 -21.54 36.92 -2.88
CA ARG A 587 -22.97 36.70 -2.67
C ARG A 587 -23.92 37.30 -3.72
N GLN A 588 -23.43 38.03 -4.73
CA GLN A 588 -24.23 38.51 -5.87
C GLN A 588 -23.92 37.83 -7.23
N GLU A 589 -22.77 37.16 -7.38
CA GLU A 589 -22.36 36.60 -8.68
C GLU A 589 -22.98 35.20 -8.89
N GLU A 590 -22.74 34.27 -7.95
CA GLU A 590 -23.25 32.89 -8.02
C GLU A 590 -24.78 32.80 -8.03
N ARG A 591 -25.45 33.78 -7.40
CA ARG A 591 -26.93 33.91 -7.43
C ARG A 591 -27.48 34.09 -8.84
N LYS A 592 -26.69 34.52 -9.83
CA LYS A 592 -27.08 34.55 -11.26
C LYS A 592 -26.88 33.19 -11.94
N THR A 593 -25.85 32.44 -11.55
CA THR A 593 -25.48 31.16 -12.17
C THR A 593 -26.47 30.06 -11.79
N VAL A 594 -26.77 29.92 -10.49
CA VAL A 594 -27.69 28.88 -9.98
C VAL A 594 -29.12 29.08 -10.51
N PHE A 595 -29.61 30.33 -10.54
CA PHE A 595 -30.97 30.65 -10.99
C PHE A 595 -31.19 30.37 -12.48
N ASN A 596 -30.17 30.56 -13.33
CA ASN A 596 -30.26 30.26 -14.76
C ASN A 596 -30.26 28.74 -15.03
N ASN A 597 -29.46 27.96 -14.30
CA ASN A 597 -29.39 26.51 -14.49
C ASN A 597 -30.66 25.78 -13.99
N GLY A 598 -31.27 26.25 -12.89
CA GLY A 598 -32.51 25.68 -12.37
C GLY A 598 -33.72 25.76 -13.33
N ILE A 599 -33.74 26.74 -14.23
CA ILE A 599 -34.86 26.95 -15.17
C ILE A 599 -34.84 25.97 -16.35
N GLN A 600 -33.70 25.40 -16.72
CA GLN A 600 -33.61 24.47 -17.86
C GLN A 600 -34.15 23.05 -17.53
N HIS A 601 -34.15 22.62 -16.27
CA HIS A 601 -34.52 21.25 -15.91
C HIS A 601 -36.04 20.99 -15.77
N LEU A 602 -36.88 22.03 -15.80
CA LEU A 602 -38.33 21.91 -15.56
C LEU A 602 -39.21 21.81 -16.83
N THR A 603 -38.64 21.80 -18.03
CA THR A 603 -39.40 21.88 -19.30
C THR A 603 -39.45 20.59 -20.14
N PHE A 604 -38.91 19.45 -19.68
CA PHE A 604 -38.73 18.25 -20.51
C PHE A 604 -39.42 16.94 -20.04
N THR A 605 -40.60 17.04 -19.40
CA THR A 605 -41.31 15.84 -18.87
C THR A 605 -42.84 15.77 -19.12
N MET A 606 -43.33 16.20 -20.30
CA MET A 606 -44.67 15.82 -20.80
C MET A 606 -44.70 15.69 -22.34
N GLY A 607 -45.44 14.70 -22.86
CA GLY A 607 -45.81 14.63 -24.30
C GLY A 607 -45.72 13.23 -24.95
N ARG A 608 -46.87 12.63 -25.29
CA ARG A 608 -46.99 11.30 -25.94
C ARG A 608 -47.03 11.36 -27.48
N MET A 609 -46.31 10.42 -28.11
CA MET A 609 -46.72 9.59 -29.28
C MET A 609 -46.96 10.20 -30.70
N VAL A 610 -46.94 9.28 -31.68
CA VAL A 610 -47.53 9.30 -33.06
C VAL A 610 -46.64 9.71 -34.26
N TYR A 611 -45.92 8.71 -34.79
CA TYR A 611 -45.96 8.20 -36.19
C TYR A 611 -46.32 9.15 -37.39
N ILE A 612 -45.41 9.31 -38.38
CA ILE A 612 -45.55 8.90 -39.83
C ILE A 612 -44.40 9.42 -40.75
N LYS A 613 -44.00 8.57 -41.73
CA LYS A 613 -43.22 8.77 -43.00
C LYS A 613 -42.67 10.19 -43.32
N GLY A 614 -41.41 10.44 -43.71
CA GLY A 614 -40.43 9.64 -44.46
C GLY A 614 -39.94 10.36 -45.74
N LYS A 615 -38.66 10.20 -46.13
CA LYS A 615 -38.12 10.49 -47.49
C LYS A 615 -36.80 9.71 -47.75
N VAL A 616 -36.26 9.76 -48.98
CA VAL A 616 -35.33 8.75 -49.55
C VAL A 616 -34.17 9.40 -50.34
N ASN A 617 -33.07 8.65 -50.54
CA ASN A 617 -31.88 8.82 -51.42
C ASN A 617 -30.56 9.17 -50.68
N SER A 618 -29.36 8.69 -51.10
CA SER A 618 -29.00 7.57 -52.00
C SER A 618 -27.47 7.28 -52.01
N LYS A 619 -27.09 6.01 -52.25
CA LYS A 619 -25.94 5.46 -53.06
C LYS A 619 -24.68 6.32 -53.40
N ALA A 620 -23.47 5.76 -53.56
CA ALA A 620 -22.92 4.39 -53.37
C ALA A 620 -21.37 4.32 -53.57
N GLU A 621 -20.78 3.18 -53.17
CA GLU A 621 -19.64 2.41 -53.78
C GLU A 621 -18.32 3.09 -54.23
N HIS A 622 -17.18 2.50 -53.82
CA HIS A 622 -16.16 1.96 -54.76
C HIS A 622 -15.18 0.91 -54.17
N ARG A 623 -14.56 0.14 -55.08
CA ARG A 623 -13.55 -0.96 -54.97
C ARG A 623 -13.04 -1.23 -56.42
N PRO A 624 -12.10 -2.17 -56.77
CA PRO A 624 -11.23 -3.08 -55.98
C PRO A 624 -9.74 -3.20 -56.45
N ASP A 625 -9.02 -4.22 -55.93
CA ASP A 625 -7.77 -4.90 -56.42
C ASP A 625 -6.45 -4.07 -56.47
N ALA A 626 -5.23 -4.53 -56.85
CA ALA A 626 -4.69 -5.75 -57.53
C ALA A 626 -3.13 -5.86 -57.27
N VAL A 627 -2.28 -6.89 -57.60
CA VAL A 627 -2.39 -8.31 -58.03
C VAL A 627 -1.00 -9.04 -58.03
N TYR A 628 -0.85 -10.26 -57.44
CA TYR A 628 0.23 -11.30 -57.61
C TYR A 628 1.74 -10.94 -57.39
N LEU A 629 2.77 -11.82 -57.37
CA LEU A 629 3.06 -13.28 -57.58
C LEU A 629 4.37 -13.61 -56.75
N GLY A 630 4.86 -14.81 -56.38
CA GLY A 630 4.38 -16.22 -56.33
C GLY A 630 5.41 -17.28 -56.82
N ASN A 631 5.27 -18.55 -56.38
CA ASN A 631 6.02 -19.79 -56.76
C ASN A 631 7.40 -20.05 -56.09
N MET A 632 7.91 -21.30 -55.95
CA MET A 632 7.61 -22.59 -56.62
C MET A 632 7.60 -23.84 -55.67
N ARG A 633 7.79 -25.08 -56.19
CA ARG A 633 7.40 -26.38 -55.58
C ARG A 633 8.56 -27.38 -55.33
N PRO A 634 8.35 -28.51 -54.58
CA PRO A 634 9.39 -29.42 -54.09
C PRO A 634 9.64 -30.67 -54.96
N VAL A 635 10.60 -31.52 -54.53
CA VAL A 635 10.88 -32.88 -55.03
C VAL A 635 11.04 -33.84 -53.82
N LEU A 636 10.70 -35.12 -54.00
CA LEU A 636 10.78 -36.22 -53.03
C LEU A 636 11.85 -37.24 -53.47
N ASP A 637 12.29 -38.11 -52.56
CA ASP A 637 12.46 -39.57 -52.78
C ASP A 637 12.85 -40.30 -51.46
N ASP A 638 12.68 -41.63 -51.45
CA ASP A 638 12.74 -42.55 -50.27
C ASP A 638 14.17 -43.15 -50.01
N PRO A 639 14.37 -44.28 -49.28
CA PRO A 639 14.30 -44.42 -47.81
C PRO A 639 15.57 -45.04 -47.14
N VAL A 640 15.62 -45.01 -45.78
CA VAL A 640 16.11 -46.03 -44.79
C VAL A 640 17.27 -47.00 -45.17
N PRO A 641 18.33 -47.27 -44.34
CA PRO A 641 18.49 -47.07 -42.88
C PRO A 641 19.85 -46.43 -42.43
N GLY A 642 20.12 -46.35 -41.11
CA GLY A 642 21.51 -46.24 -40.60
C GLY A 642 21.65 -45.75 -39.15
N LEU A 643 22.38 -46.51 -38.32
CA LEU A 643 22.75 -46.15 -36.94
C LEU A 643 24.23 -45.71 -36.86
N THR A 644 24.57 -44.91 -35.86
CA THR A 644 25.92 -44.49 -35.39
C THR A 644 26.72 -43.43 -36.17
N ASN A 645 27.49 -42.65 -35.39
CA ASN A 645 28.68 -41.85 -35.74
C ASN A 645 28.55 -40.62 -36.66
N ALA A 646 28.14 -39.48 -36.09
CA ALA A 646 28.29 -38.14 -36.71
C ALA A 646 28.57 -37.00 -35.71
N CYS A 647 29.39 -37.20 -34.68
CA CYS A 647 29.86 -36.10 -33.81
C CYS A 647 31.16 -35.48 -34.35
N ARG A 648 31.10 -34.26 -34.93
CA ARG A 648 32.13 -33.20 -34.86
C ARG A 648 31.77 -31.94 -35.67
N ALA A 649 32.35 -30.82 -35.25
CA ALA A 649 32.53 -29.54 -35.97
C ALA A 649 31.28 -28.67 -36.26
N ILE A 650 30.91 -27.86 -35.26
CA ILE A 650 30.47 -26.45 -35.44
C ILE A 650 31.34 -25.60 -34.46
N PRO A 651 31.80 -24.38 -34.80
CA PRO A 651 32.88 -23.70 -34.05
C PRO A 651 32.49 -23.14 -32.67
N GLU A 652 33.45 -23.07 -31.76
CA GLU A 652 33.30 -22.69 -30.33
C GLU A 652 32.98 -21.19 -30.07
N MET A 653 32.59 -20.42 -31.10
CA MET A 653 32.74 -18.95 -31.07
C MET A 653 31.49 -18.16 -30.63
N GLU A 654 30.36 -18.80 -30.32
CA GLU A 654 29.12 -18.11 -29.91
C GLU A 654 28.74 -18.24 -28.42
N TYR A 655 29.34 -19.16 -27.64
CA TYR A 655 28.95 -19.36 -26.24
C TYR A 655 29.28 -18.17 -25.32
N ALA A 656 30.32 -17.39 -25.63
CA ALA A 656 30.75 -16.26 -24.81
C ALA A 656 29.73 -15.09 -24.77
N SER A 657 28.87 -14.95 -25.79
CA SER A 657 27.88 -13.85 -25.86
C SER A 657 26.61 -14.12 -25.05
N MET A 658 26.29 -15.39 -24.76
CA MET A 658 25.08 -15.74 -24.01
C MET A 658 25.16 -15.41 -22.52
N ALA A 659 26.35 -15.47 -21.91
CA ALA A 659 26.53 -15.06 -20.52
C ALA A 659 26.19 -13.57 -20.30
N SER A 660 26.45 -12.72 -21.28
CA SER A 660 26.08 -11.29 -21.29
C SER A 660 24.62 -10.99 -21.67
N ALA A 661 23.85 -11.98 -22.12
CA ALA A 661 22.47 -11.77 -22.59
C ALA A 661 21.40 -11.94 -21.50
N ILE A 662 21.77 -12.38 -20.29
CA ILE A 662 20.85 -12.57 -19.16
C ILE A 662 20.72 -11.24 -18.41
N THR A 663 19.78 -10.40 -18.82
CA THR A 663 19.44 -9.17 -18.09
C THR A 663 18.75 -9.48 -16.74
N PRO A 664 18.90 -8.64 -15.70
CA PRO A 664 18.38 -8.92 -14.35
C PRO A 664 16.86 -9.11 -14.25
N THR A 665 16.10 -8.68 -15.26
CA THR A 665 14.63 -8.67 -15.28
C THR A 665 13.99 -10.08 -15.31
N ASN A 666 14.74 -11.14 -15.62
CA ASN A 666 14.23 -12.52 -15.66
C ASN A 666 14.40 -13.32 -14.34
N TYR A 667 15.03 -12.75 -13.31
CA TYR A 667 15.17 -13.40 -11.99
C TYR A 667 13.89 -13.59 -11.13
N PRO A 668 12.78 -12.82 -11.25
CA PRO A 668 11.74 -12.86 -10.21
C PRO A 668 10.95 -14.18 -10.18
N MET A 669 10.85 -14.91 -11.29
CA MET A 669 10.08 -16.17 -11.37
C MET A 669 10.57 -17.25 -10.38
N ALA A 670 11.88 -17.40 -10.19
CA ALA A 670 12.43 -18.40 -9.26
C ALA A 670 12.11 -18.05 -7.80
N GLN A 671 12.41 -16.82 -7.37
CA GLN A 671 12.20 -16.36 -5.99
C GLN A 671 10.72 -16.34 -5.60
N VAL A 672 9.84 -15.87 -6.51
CA VAL A 672 8.38 -15.89 -6.35
C VAL A 672 7.85 -17.30 -6.09
N THR A 673 8.54 -18.32 -6.60
CA THR A 673 8.10 -19.71 -6.51
C THR A 673 8.56 -20.41 -5.23
N VAL A 674 9.74 -20.07 -4.70
CA VAL A 674 10.17 -20.46 -3.34
C VAL A 674 9.16 -19.98 -2.30
N LEU A 675 8.74 -18.70 -2.38
CA LEU A 675 7.67 -18.22 -1.52
C LEU A 675 6.29 -18.81 -1.86
N ARG A 676 6.01 -19.17 -3.12
CA ARG A 676 4.90 -20.07 -3.52
C ARG A 676 4.73 -21.26 -2.56
N SER A 677 5.81 -22.03 -2.37
CA SER A 677 5.77 -23.24 -1.53
C SER A 677 5.74 -22.94 -0.03
N ILE A 678 6.47 -21.92 0.43
CA ILE A 678 6.42 -21.47 1.83
C ILE A 678 5.02 -20.96 2.18
N LEU A 679 4.36 -20.20 1.31
CA LEU A 679 3.03 -19.65 1.52
C LEU A 679 1.94 -20.71 1.57
N PHE A 680 2.01 -21.73 0.72
CA PHE A 680 1.09 -22.86 0.79
C PHE A 680 1.18 -23.51 2.18
N TRP A 681 2.39 -23.70 2.72
CA TRP A 681 2.58 -24.30 4.06
C TRP A 681 2.30 -23.36 5.22
N VAL A 682 2.53 -22.06 5.10
CA VAL A 682 2.03 -21.07 6.06
C VAL A 682 0.51 -21.14 6.11
N GLY A 683 -0.19 -21.04 4.97
CA GLY A 683 -1.66 -21.11 4.94
C GLY A 683 -2.23 -22.43 5.49
N VAL A 684 -1.62 -23.56 5.15
CA VAL A 684 -2.04 -24.89 5.62
C VAL A 684 -1.74 -25.11 7.12
N LEU A 685 -0.60 -24.63 7.65
CA LEU A 685 -0.31 -24.71 9.08
C LEU A 685 -1.17 -23.73 9.90
N TYR A 686 -1.34 -22.50 9.42
CA TYR A 686 -2.08 -21.42 10.08
C TYR A 686 -3.61 -21.70 10.11
N THR A 687 -4.17 -22.35 9.09
CA THR A 687 -5.56 -22.84 9.13
C THR A 687 -5.76 -24.06 10.06
N SER A 688 -4.69 -24.81 10.35
CA SER A 688 -4.74 -25.98 11.25
C SER A 688 -4.56 -25.62 12.74
N ARG A 689 -3.66 -24.71 13.09
CA ARG A 689 -3.46 -24.24 14.48
C ARG A 689 -4.51 -23.20 14.89
N LEU A 690 -5.75 -23.66 15.06
CA LEU A 690 -6.85 -22.84 15.61
C LEU A 690 -7.45 -23.43 16.89
N ARG A 691 -6.56 -23.64 17.87
CA ARG A 691 -6.82 -23.37 19.29
C ARG A 691 -5.62 -22.63 19.88
N GLU A 692 -5.92 -21.54 20.57
CA GLU A 692 -5.18 -20.90 21.67
C GLU A 692 -3.63 -20.88 21.65
N HIS A 693 -3.11 -19.65 21.52
CA HIS A 693 -1.73 -19.17 21.75
C HIS A 693 -0.61 -19.40 20.70
N GLU A 694 0.01 -18.27 20.36
CA GLU A 694 1.43 -17.98 20.05
C GLU A 694 2.25 -18.93 19.14
N VAL A 695 2.66 -18.39 17.98
CA VAL A 695 3.85 -18.84 17.20
C VAL A 695 4.52 -17.62 16.56
N LEU A 696 5.86 -17.62 16.49
CA LEU A 696 6.66 -16.53 15.91
C LEU A 696 6.42 -16.35 14.40
N THR A 697 6.33 -15.10 13.95
CA THR A 697 6.25 -14.70 12.54
C THR A 697 7.65 -14.53 11.92
N LEU A 698 8.06 -15.49 11.06
CA LEU A 698 9.28 -15.32 10.25
C LEU A 698 8.94 -14.47 9.00
N GLN A 699 9.36 -13.21 8.96
CA GLN A 699 9.07 -12.31 7.84
C GLN A 699 9.94 -12.63 6.61
N LEU A 700 9.34 -13.18 5.55
CA LEU A 700 9.92 -13.24 4.21
C LEU A 700 9.14 -12.31 3.28
N ARG A 701 9.75 -11.18 2.89
CA ARG A 701 9.11 -10.13 2.07
C ARG A 701 9.19 -10.44 0.56
N VAL A 702 8.11 -10.99 -0.03
CA VAL A 702 7.86 -10.92 -1.50
C VAL A 702 6.36 -10.68 -1.73
N PRO A 703 5.92 -9.79 -2.65
CA PRO A 703 4.54 -9.28 -2.70
C PRO A 703 3.42 -10.34 -2.81
N VAL A 704 3.68 -11.49 -3.42
CA VAL A 704 2.69 -12.59 -3.53
C VAL A 704 2.26 -13.13 -2.15
N VAL A 705 3.06 -12.89 -1.11
CA VAL A 705 2.71 -13.15 0.30
C VAL A 705 1.45 -12.40 0.72
N GLN A 706 1.36 -11.10 0.45
CA GLN A 706 0.32 -10.26 1.04
C GLN A 706 -1.06 -10.58 0.48
N SER A 707 -1.18 -10.83 -0.84
CA SER A 707 -2.42 -11.31 -1.45
C SER A 707 -2.89 -12.64 -0.86
N TYR A 708 -1.96 -13.52 -0.50
CA TYR A 708 -2.26 -14.80 0.15
C TYR A 708 -2.57 -14.64 1.65
N HIS A 709 -1.95 -13.68 2.33
CA HIS A 709 -2.21 -13.41 3.74
C HIS A 709 -3.61 -12.83 3.94
N VAL A 710 -4.02 -11.87 3.10
CA VAL A 710 -5.40 -11.31 3.09
C VAL A 710 -6.42 -12.41 2.82
N ALA A 711 -6.14 -13.30 1.85
CA ALA A 711 -6.99 -14.44 1.56
C ALA A 711 -7.18 -15.37 2.77
N VAL A 712 -6.10 -15.70 3.47
CA VAL A 712 -6.14 -16.58 4.64
C VAL A 712 -6.82 -15.91 5.84
N GLU A 713 -6.58 -14.63 6.09
CA GLU A 713 -7.28 -13.86 7.15
C GLU A 713 -8.79 -13.76 6.88
N GLN A 714 -9.23 -13.56 5.64
CA GLN A 714 -10.66 -13.49 5.33
C GLN A 714 -11.36 -14.86 5.40
N VAL A 715 -10.62 -15.96 5.20
CA VAL A 715 -11.10 -17.32 5.54
C VAL A 715 -11.15 -17.54 7.06
N ILE A 716 -10.24 -16.95 7.84
CA ILE A 716 -10.27 -16.99 9.32
C ILE A 716 -11.50 -16.26 9.87
N GLU A 717 -11.84 -15.08 9.33
CA GLU A 717 -13.04 -14.34 9.72
C GLU A 717 -14.33 -15.11 9.40
N ALA A 718 -14.38 -15.83 8.27
CA ALA A 718 -15.50 -16.73 7.95
C ALA A 718 -15.60 -17.95 8.89
N ILE A 719 -14.47 -18.47 9.38
CA ILE A 719 -14.40 -19.62 10.30
C ILE A 719 -14.75 -19.22 11.75
N ARG A 720 -14.50 -17.97 12.17
CA ARG A 720 -14.78 -17.48 13.54
C ARG A 720 -16.27 -17.52 13.94
N ILE A 721 -17.21 -17.59 13.00
CA ILE A 721 -18.62 -17.23 13.24
C ILE A 721 -19.51 -18.39 13.76
N ASN A 722 -19.18 -19.67 13.54
CA ASN A 722 -20.12 -20.77 13.84
C ASN A 722 -19.58 -21.90 14.75
N LYS A 723 -20.38 -22.22 15.78
CA LYS A 723 -20.26 -23.48 16.55
C LYS A 723 -20.81 -24.66 15.72
N ILE A 724 -20.30 -25.87 15.97
CA ILE A 724 -20.52 -27.05 15.12
C ILE A 724 -21.91 -27.68 15.35
N THR A 725 -22.76 -27.72 14.31
CA THR A 725 -23.81 -28.75 14.12
C THR A 725 -24.25 -28.83 12.66
N SER A 726 -24.73 -30.01 12.23
CA SER A 726 -25.30 -30.32 10.90
C SER A 726 -24.32 -30.30 9.70
N ILE A 727 -24.41 -31.35 8.87
CA ILE A 727 -23.61 -31.53 7.64
C ILE A 727 -24.37 -31.05 6.38
N GLY A 728 -25.71 -30.90 6.45
CA GLY A 728 -26.54 -30.52 5.30
C GLY A 728 -26.59 -29.00 5.03
N THR A 729 -26.31 -28.18 6.04
CA THR A 729 -26.48 -26.72 5.99
C THR A 729 -25.21 -25.95 5.61
N SER A 730 -24.04 -26.58 5.66
CA SER A 730 -22.76 -25.88 5.38
C SER A 730 -22.58 -25.49 3.92
N LEU A 731 -23.13 -26.24 2.95
CA LEU A 731 -22.99 -25.91 1.53
C LEU A 731 -23.81 -24.66 1.16
N SER A 732 -25.08 -24.60 1.59
CA SER A 732 -25.95 -23.44 1.34
C SER A 732 -25.48 -22.19 2.10
N TYR A 733 -24.95 -22.34 3.31
CA TYR A 733 -24.41 -21.19 4.07
C TYR A 733 -23.11 -20.63 3.46
N TRP A 734 -22.27 -21.46 2.84
CA TRP A 734 -21.14 -20.99 2.03
C TRP A 734 -21.59 -20.23 0.77
N PHE A 735 -22.63 -20.71 0.07
CA PHE A 735 -23.22 -19.98 -1.06
C PHE A 735 -23.79 -18.61 -0.69
N MET A 736 -24.27 -18.42 0.56
CA MET A 736 -24.86 -17.15 1.00
C MET A 736 -23.89 -16.13 1.60
N ARG A 737 -22.62 -16.48 1.88
CA ARG A 737 -21.59 -15.53 2.38
C ARG A 737 -20.51 -15.18 1.36
N GLY A 738 -20.93 -15.08 0.09
CA GLY A 738 -20.22 -14.32 -0.95
C GLY A 738 -19.26 -15.13 -1.82
N LEU A 739 -19.21 -14.72 -3.09
CA LEU A 739 -18.35 -15.29 -4.14
C LEU A 739 -16.87 -15.38 -3.74
N TYR A 740 -16.41 -14.45 -2.91
CA TYR A 740 -15.01 -14.26 -2.53
C TYR A 740 -14.39 -15.47 -1.80
N SER A 741 -15.03 -15.99 -0.75
CA SER A 741 -14.50 -17.16 -0.01
C SER A 741 -14.37 -18.40 -0.91
N PHE A 742 -15.27 -18.54 -1.88
CA PHE A 742 -15.23 -19.61 -2.88
C PHE A 742 -14.11 -19.40 -3.91
N THR A 743 -13.89 -18.18 -4.43
CA THR A 743 -12.77 -17.91 -5.34
C THR A 743 -11.40 -18.08 -4.69
N LEU A 744 -11.28 -17.81 -3.38
CA LEU A 744 -10.06 -18.11 -2.63
C LEU A 744 -9.80 -19.61 -2.47
N TRP A 745 -10.83 -20.41 -2.18
CA TRP A 745 -10.69 -21.86 -2.13
C TRP A 745 -10.29 -22.43 -3.51
N LEU A 746 -10.87 -21.92 -4.60
CA LEU A 746 -10.43 -22.25 -5.96
C LEU A 746 -8.99 -21.79 -6.26
N ALA A 747 -8.54 -20.65 -5.70
CA ALA A 747 -7.17 -20.17 -5.87
C ALA A 747 -6.12 -21.11 -5.24
N LEU A 748 -6.48 -21.88 -4.20
CA LEU A 748 -5.62 -22.92 -3.63
C LEU A 748 -5.41 -24.09 -4.59
N PHE A 749 -6.46 -24.49 -5.33
CA PHE A 749 -6.35 -25.52 -6.36
C PHE A 749 -5.42 -25.05 -7.48
N GLN A 750 -5.54 -23.79 -7.92
CA GLN A 750 -4.64 -23.19 -8.91
C GLN A 750 -3.21 -23.05 -8.39
N LEU A 751 -2.96 -22.63 -7.14
CA LEU A 751 -1.58 -22.56 -6.61
C LEU A 751 -0.94 -23.93 -6.39
N SER A 752 -1.72 -24.92 -5.95
CA SER A 752 -1.25 -26.30 -5.85
C SER A 752 -0.86 -26.84 -7.23
N TRP A 753 -1.69 -26.57 -8.24
CA TRP A 753 -1.41 -26.87 -9.65
C TRP A 753 -0.10 -26.22 -10.11
N MET A 754 0.09 -24.91 -9.89
CA MET A 754 1.36 -24.22 -10.19
C MET A 754 2.55 -24.89 -9.48
N GLY A 755 2.41 -25.29 -8.20
CA GLY A 755 3.47 -25.98 -7.44
C GLY A 755 3.87 -27.33 -8.02
N SER A 756 2.97 -28.05 -8.68
CA SER A 756 3.31 -29.28 -9.41
C SER A 756 4.03 -29.01 -10.74
N VAL A 757 3.71 -27.92 -11.44
CA VAL A 757 4.46 -27.48 -12.64
C VAL A 757 5.85 -26.95 -12.26
N THR A 758 5.98 -26.30 -11.11
CA THR A 758 7.29 -25.99 -10.51
C THR A 758 8.08 -27.24 -10.20
N THR A 759 7.44 -28.24 -9.59
CA THR A 759 8.07 -29.52 -9.23
C THR A 759 8.67 -30.19 -10.47
N HIS A 760 7.90 -30.23 -11.56
CA HIS A 760 8.32 -30.66 -12.90
C HIS A 760 9.54 -29.87 -13.41
N ASN A 761 9.57 -28.54 -13.28
CA ASN A 761 10.70 -27.75 -13.75
C ASN A 761 11.97 -27.93 -12.91
N ALA A 762 11.84 -28.03 -11.59
CA ALA A 762 12.96 -28.14 -10.65
C ALA A 762 13.69 -29.50 -10.64
N ILE A 763 13.11 -30.53 -11.27
CA ILE A 763 13.78 -31.84 -11.49
C ILE A 763 14.50 -31.90 -12.84
N HIS A 764 14.17 -31.04 -13.80
CA HIS A 764 14.85 -30.93 -15.10
C HIS A 764 16.03 -29.95 -15.04
N LEU A 765 15.87 -28.82 -14.35
CA LEU A 765 16.91 -27.82 -14.14
C LEU A 765 16.96 -27.40 -12.66
N PRO A 766 18.09 -27.56 -11.95
CA PRO A 766 18.28 -27.03 -10.60
C PRO A 766 18.12 -25.50 -10.57
N ILE A 767 17.46 -24.98 -9.54
CA ILE A 767 17.12 -23.56 -9.41
C ILE A 767 18.26 -22.74 -8.80
N PHE A 768 19.10 -23.38 -7.98
CA PHE A 768 20.23 -22.75 -7.30
C PHE A 768 21.56 -23.30 -7.82
N TRP A 769 22.60 -22.49 -7.76
CA TRP A 769 23.98 -22.94 -8.03
C TRP A 769 24.50 -23.86 -6.93
N ASP A 770 24.08 -23.66 -5.67
CA ASP A 770 24.41 -24.56 -4.57
C ASP A 770 23.46 -25.77 -4.50
N ARG A 771 24.06 -26.95 -4.31
CA ARG A 771 23.36 -28.22 -4.16
C ARG A 771 22.55 -28.30 -2.87
N SER A 772 22.98 -27.68 -1.78
CA SER A 772 22.31 -27.74 -0.48
C SER A 772 20.98 -26.99 -0.51
N TRP A 773 20.95 -25.81 -1.14
CA TRP A 773 19.74 -25.03 -1.41
C TRP A 773 18.76 -25.77 -2.33
N ASN A 774 19.23 -26.47 -3.38
CA ASN A 774 18.35 -27.34 -4.17
C ASN A 774 17.77 -28.50 -3.34
N ASN A 775 18.59 -29.19 -2.54
CA ASN A 775 18.13 -30.27 -1.65
C ASN A 775 17.12 -29.77 -0.60
N PHE A 776 17.22 -28.52 -0.15
CA PHE A 776 16.23 -27.89 0.73
C PHE A 776 14.95 -27.52 -0.03
N TYR A 777 15.08 -26.91 -1.19
CA TYR A 777 13.96 -26.50 -2.03
C TYR A 777 13.10 -27.69 -2.49
N GLN A 778 13.71 -28.84 -2.82
CA GLN A 778 12.98 -30.07 -3.12
C GLN A 778 12.13 -30.57 -1.94
N ILE A 779 12.51 -30.29 -0.68
CA ILE A 779 11.65 -30.58 0.50
C ILE A 779 10.47 -29.61 0.55
N CYS A 780 10.68 -28.30 0.31
CA CYS A 780 9.59 -27.32 0.22
C CYS A 780 8.58 -27.66 -0.89
N LEU A 781 9.07 -28.12 -2.05
CA LEU A 781 8.26 -28.60 -3.16
C LEU A 781 7.54 -29.91 -2.82
N SER A 782 8.22 -30.86 -2.17
CA SER A 782 7.61 -32.13 -1.73
C SER A 782 6.45 -31.90 -0.77
N LEU A 783 6.67 -30.98 0.17
CA LEU A 783 5.65 -30.46 1.05
C LEU A 783 4.49 -29.87 0.24
N GLN A 784 4.71 -28.92 -0.68
CA GLN A 784 3.60 -28.32 -1.46
C GLN A 784 2.85 -29.36 -2.31
N TYR A 785 3.56 -30.26 -2.99
CA TYR A 785 3.02 -31.34 -3.82
C TYR A 785 2.31 -32.44 -3.01
N GLY A 786 2.57 -32.55 -1.70
CA GLY A 786 2.01 -33.60 -0.85
C GLY A 786 2.61 -34.98 -1.13
N GLY A 787 3.91 -35.05 -1.46
CA GLY A 787 4.63 -36.28 -1.80
C GLY A 787 6.07 -35.97 -2.17
N ALA A 788 6.99 -36.92 -2.00
CA ALA A 788 8.42 -36.69 -2.27
C ALA A 788 8.71 -36.43 -3.75
N VAL A 789 9.28 -35.28 -4.06
CA VAL A 789 9.67 -34.85 -5.42
C VAL A 789 10.63 -35.85 -6.07
N SER A 790 11.50 -36.46 -5.28
CA SER A 790 12.40 -37.52 -5.75
C SER A 790 11.67 -38.65 -6.49
N VAL A 791 10.41 -38.95 -6.14
CA VAL A 791 9.60 -40.02 -6.74
C VAL A 791 9.07 -39.65 -8.15
N PHE A 792 9.09 -38.36 -8.52
CA PHE A 792 8.69 -37.92 -9.86
C PHE A 792 9.75 -38.27 -10.93
N ILE A 793 11.03 -38.25 -10.56
CA ILE A 793 12.18 -38.49 -11.47
C ILE A 793 12.12 -39.88 -12.16
N PRO A 794 11.84 -41.00 -11.45
CA PRO A 794 11.58 -42.32 -12.04
C PRO A 794 10.57 -42.31 -13.20
N GLY A 795 9.28 -42.13 -12.92
CA GLY A 795 8.22 -42.19 -13.93
C GLY A 795 8.34 -41.13 -15.02
N HIS A 796 8.88 -39.94 -14.71
CA HIS A 796 8.91 -38.81 -15.64
C HIS A 796 10.22 -38.70 -16.45
N ASN A 797 11.39 -38.61 -15.81
CA ASN A 797 12.66 -38.37 -16.51
C ASN A 797 13.24 -39.66 -17.09
N LEU A 798 13.13 -40.77 -16.34
CA LEU A 798 13.74 -42.06 -16.69
C LEU A 798 12.79 -42.98 -17.47
N SER A 799 11.48 -42.86 -17.26
CA SER A 799 10.44 -43.47 -18.11
C SER A 799 9.96 -42.52 -19.21
N HIS A 800 9.20 -41.47 -18.88
CA HIS A 800 8.40 -40.74 -19.88
C HIS A 800 9.25 -39.99 -20.90
N HIS A 801 10.16 -39.09 -20.49
CA HIS A 801 11.03 -38.38 -21.44
C HIS A 801 11.92 -39.35 -22.26
N LYS A 802 12.43 -40.42 -21.64
CA LYS A 802 13.38 -41.35 -22.26
C LYS A 802 12.72 -42.32 -23.27
N TYR A 803 11.49 -42.75 -22.99
CA TYR A 803 10.77 -43.75 -23.76
C TYR A 803 9.41 -43.25 -24.29
N THR A 804 9.23 -41.93 -24.42
CA THR A 804 7.97 -41.22 -24.74
C THR A 804 7.02 -42.06 -25.63
N GLN A 805 5.84 -42.40 -25.10
CA GLN A 805 4.77 -43.19 -25.72
C GLN A 805 5.10 -44.64 -26.17
N GLN A 806 6.27 -45.19 -25.82
CA GLN A 806 6.63 -46.59 -26.08
C GLN A 806 6.11 -47.54 -24.98
N ALA A 807 6.36 -48.84 -25.13
CA ALA A 807 5.95 -49.88 -24.17
C ALA A 807 6.41 -49.60 -22.71
N ARG A 808 7.55 -48.92 -22.55
CA ARG A 808 8.17 -48.55 -21.26
C ARG A 808 7.73 -47.20 -20.69
N ASP A 809 6.97 -46.39 -21.44
CA ASP A 809 6.44 -45.13 -20.90
C ASP A 809 5.25 -45.42 -19.97
N VAL A 810 5.44 -45.22 -18.66
CA VAL A 810 4.35 -45.37 -17.68
C VAL A 810 3.19 -44.40 -17.96
N MET A 811 3.46 -43.29 -18.69
CA MET A 811 2.53 -42.26 -19.12
C MET A 811 2.13 -42.37 -20.61
N ARG A 812 2.27 -43.56 -21.23
CA ARG A 812 1.74 -43.83 -22.58
C ARG A 812 0.23 -43.60 -22.65
N THR A 813 -0.23 -42.76 -23.58
CA THR A 813 -1.65 -42.41 -23.75
C THR A 813 -2.53 -43.57 -24.19
N THR A 814 -1.94 -44.61 -24.81
CA THR A 814 -2.69 -45.81 -25.24
C THR A 814 -3.22 -46.67 -24.10
N LYS A 815 -2.79 -46.43 -22.85
CA LYS A 815 -3.33 -47.08 -21.64
C LYS A 815 -4.81 -46.78 -21.36
N VAL A 816 -5.41 -45.77 -22.02
CA VAL A 816 -6.86 -45.51 -21.97
C VAL A 816 -7.48 -45.38 -23.36
N ARG A 817 -8.42 -46.27 -23.67
CA ARG A 817 -9.12 -46.38 -24.97
C ARG A 817 -10.61 -46.71 -24.81
N TYR A 818 -11.28 -46.07 -23.85
CA TYR A 818 -12.74 -46.04 -23.71
C TYR A 818 -13.41 -45.45 -24.97
N SER A 819 -14.57 -45.98 -25.35
CA SER A 819 -15.36 -45.52 -26.50
C SER A 819 -15.88 -44.09 -26.35
N TRP A 820 -16.23 -43.67 -25.12
CA TRP A 820 -16.53 -42.27 -24.84
C TRP A 820 -15.24 -41.51 -24.55
N ASN A 821 -14.86 -40.60 -25.45
CA ASN A 821 -13.59 -39.89 -25.37
C ASN A 821 -13.37 -39.14 -24.04
N LEU A 822 -14.43 -38.63 -23.40
CA LEU A 822 -14.32 -37.99 -22.08
C LEU A 822 -13.75 -38.93 -21.00
N LEU A 823 -14.08 -40.23 -21.03
CA LEU A 823 -13.54 -41.20 -20.07
C LEU A 823 -12.04 -41.42 -20.25
N ASN A 824 -11.49 -41.24 -21.45
CA ASN A 824 -10.03 -41.28 -21.65
C ASN A 824 -9.35 -40.13 -20.91
N GLY A 825 -9.86 -38.90 -21.07
CA GLY A 825 -9.35 -37.74 -20.35
C GLY A 825 -9.58 -37.78 -18.83
N LEU A 826 -10.65 -38.43 -18.36
CA LEU A 826 -10.99 -38.54 -16.93
C LEU A 826 -10.28 -39.68 -16.19
N LEU A 827 -9.94 -40.78 -16.88
CA LEU A 827 -9.42 -41.99 -16.24
C LEU A 827 -7.93 -42.23 -16.48
N PHE A 828 -7.27 -41.44 -17.35
CA PHE A 828 -5.84 -41.56 -17.63
C PHE A 828 -4.97 -41.55 -16.36
N PHE A 829 -5.18 -40.57 -15.47
CA PHE A 829 -4.49 -40.46 -14.18
C PHE A 829 -4.44 -41.79 -13.41
N TRP A 830 -5.58 -42.48 -13.30
CA TRP A 830 -5.67 -43.73 -12.55
C TRP A 830 -4.89 -44.87 -13.21
N HIS A 831 -4.84 -44.94 -14.55
CA HIS A 831 -4.11 -45.99 -15.26
C HIS A 831 -2.59 -45.80 -15.13
N VAL A 832 -2.12 -44.55 -15.14
CA VAL A 832 -0.70 -44.22 -14.88
C VAL A 832 -0.33 -44.52 -13.42
N VAL A 833 -1.10 -44.01 -12.45
CA VAL A 833 -0.82 -44.20 -11.01
C VAL A 833 -0.87 -45.67 -10.60
N LEU A 834 -1.76 -46.49 -11.19
CA LEU A 834 -1.82 -47.92 -10.89
C LEU A 834 -0.70 -48.74 -11.56
N SER A 835 -0.11 -48.27 -12.67
CA SER A 835 0.96 -48.99 -13.38
C SER A 835 2.38 -48.66 -12.90
N GLY A 836 2.67 -47.42 -12.50
CA GLY A 836 4.06 -47.00 -12.17
C GLY A 836 4.68 -47.59 -10.89
N ASN A 837 3.88 -47.85 -9.85
CA ASN A 837 4.38 -48.10 -8.47
C ASN A 837 5.37 -49.27 -8.31
N LYS A 838 5.39 -50.24 -9.21
CA LYS A 838 6.23 -51.44 -9.10
C LYS A 838 7.70 -51.13 -9.41
N ASP A 839 7.95 -50.41 -10.49
CA ASP A 839 9.29 -50.19 -11.01
C ASP A 839 9.99 -49.06 -10.27
N ASP A 840 9.24 -48.03 -9.87
CA ASP A 840 9.73 -46.97 -8.97
C ASP A 840 10.29 -47.58 -7.67
N LYS A 841 9.61 -48.60 -7.12
CA LYS A 841 10.10 -49.34 -5.95
C LYS A 841 11.41 -50.08 -6.24
N LEU A 842 11.51 -50.81 -7.36
CA LEU A 842 12.74 -51.52 -7.75
C LEU A 842 13.90 -50.55 -7.95
N TYR A 843 13.66 -49.41 -8.60
CA TYR A 843 14.63 -48.35 -8.78
C TYR A 843 15.16 -47.83 -7.43
N PHE A 844 14.27 -47.50 -6.48
CA PHE A 844 14.70 -47.00 -5.17
C PHE A 844 15.41 -48.05 -4.31
N GLU A 845 15.03 -49.33 -4.41
CA GLU A 845 15.79 -50.42 -3.77
C GLU A 845 17.21 -50.53 -4.35
N ALA A 846 17.38 -50.45 -5.67
CA ALA A 846 18.69 -50.43 -6.32
C ALA A 846 19.52 -49.20 -5.91
N GLN A 847 18.92 -47.99 -5.94
CA GLN A 847 19.59 -46.77 -5.48
C GLN A 847 20.01 -46.87 -3.99
N ALA A 848 19.26 -47.61 -3.16
CA ALA A 848 19.53 -47.79 -1.74
C ALA A 848 20.71 -48.73 -1.49
N ARG A 849 20.76 -49.88 -2.18
CA ARG A 849 21.93 -50.80 -2.18
C ARG A 849 23.22 -50.07 -2.54
N LEU A 850 23.13 -49.12 -3.46
CA LEU A 850 24.24 -48.32 -3.96
C LEU A 850 24.46 -47.00 -3.19
N ASN A 851 23.80 -46.81 -2.04
CA ASN A 851 23.98 -45.66 -1.13
C ASN A 851 23.82 -44.28 -1.82
N ARG A 852 23.04 -44.21 -2.91
CA ARG A 852 22.96 -43.04 -3.79
C ARG A 852 22.23 -41.86 -3.10
N PRO A 853 22.65 -40.60 -3.31
CA PRO A 853 22.08 -39.45 -2.58
C PRO A 853 20.56 -39.29 -2.68
N ILE A 854 19.95 -39.65 -3.82
CA ILE A 854 18.50 -39.54 -4.03
C ILE A 854 17.67 -40.32 -3.00
N VAL A 855 18.18 -41.42 -2.43
CA VAL A 855 17.46 -42.18 -1.39
C VAL A 855 17.41 -41.41 -0.07
N LYS A 856 18.53 -40.78 0.30
CA LYS A 856 18.62 -39.94 1.51
C LYS A 856 17.79 -38.66 1.35
N GLN A 857 17.74 -38.13 0.13
CA GLN A 857 16.89 -36.99 -0.21
C GLN A 857 15.40 -37.35 -0.15
N ARG A 858 14.97 -38.42 -0.85
CA ARG A 858 13.60 -38.98 -0.76
C ARG A 858 13.18 -39.23 0.68
N PHE A 859 14.04 -39.84 1.50
CA PHE A 859 13.71 -40.11 2.91
C PHE A 859 13.44 -38.82 3.70
N ARG A 860 14.24 -37.76 3.50
CA ARG A 860 13.99 -36.44 4.13
C ARG A 860 12.68 -35.82 3.65
N GLU A 861 12.39 -35.94 2.36
CA GLU A 861 11.14 -35.45 1.75
C GLU A 861 9.91 -36.19 2.29
N GLU A 862 9.97 -37.53 2.39
CA GLU A 862 8.89 -38.36 2.94
C GLU A 862 8.68 -38.10 4.44
N VAL A 863 9.75 -37.97 5.23
CA VAL A 863 9.66 -37.61 6.66
C VAL A 863 9.03 -36.22 6.83
N ALA A 864 9.41 -35.24 6.00
CA ALA A 864 8.80 -33.91 6.04
C ALA A 864 7.31 -33.95 5.66
N VAL A 865 6.96 -34.57 4.53
CA VAL A 865 5.58 -34.68 4.04
C VAL A 865 4.68 -35.43 5.01
N TRP A 866 5.08 -36.61 5.48
CA TRP A 866 4.25 -37.44 6.36
C TRP A 866 4.22 -36.90 7.79
N GLY A 867 5.33 -36.34 8.30
CA GLY A 867 5.35 -35.66 9.59
C GLY A 867 4.41 -34.45 9.60
N ALA A 868 4.48 -33.60 8.57
CA ALA A 868 3.59 -32.45 8.46
C ALA A 868 2.13 -32.88 8.22
N THR A 869 1.87 -33.88 7.37
CA THR A 869 0.54 -34.46 7.16
C THR A 869 -0.07 -34.99 8.47
N ALA A 870 0.71 -35.71 9.29
CA ALA A 870 0.25 -36.19 10.58
C ALA A 870 -0.10 -35.04 11.53
N VAL A 871 0.72 -33.98 11.59
CA VAL A 871 0.42 -32.77 12.39
C VAL A 871 -0.89 -32.11 11.94
N LEU A 872 -1.13 -31.97 10.63
CA LEU A 872 -2.37 -31.38 10.10
C LEU A 872 -3.61 -32.23 10.42
N ILE A 873 -3.50 -33.55 10.32
CA ILE A 873 -4.59 -34.50 10.65
C ILE A 873 -4.92 -34.45 12.15
N LEU A 874 -3.89 -34.39 13.01
CA LEU A 874 -4.05 -34.28 14.47
C LEU A 874 -4.63 -32.93 14.91
N LEU A 875 -4.37 -31.86 14.15
CA LEU A 875 -4.91 -30.52 14.42
C LEU A 875 -6.37 -30.38 13.95
N ASP A 876 -6.66 -30.62 12.67
CA ASP A 876 -8.03 -30.75 12.14
C ASP A 876 -8.04 -31.54 10.82
N TRP A 877 -8.34 -32.84 10.91
CA TRP A 877 -8.44 -33.73 9.75
C TRP A 877 -9.45 -33.29 8.68
N ARG A 878 -10.48 -32.52 9.03
CA ARG A 878 -11.47 -32.02 8.07
C ARG A 878 -10.90 -30.85 7.28
N ARG A 879 -10.18 -29.93 7.92
CA ARG A 879 -9.45 -28.85 7.24
C ARG A 879 -8.33 -29.40 6.37
N TRP A 880 -7.60 -30.41 6.86
CA TRP A 880 -6.59 -31.11 6.06
C TRP A 880 -7.18 -31.66 4.76
N ILE A 881 -8.38 -32.26 4.78
CA ILE A 881 -9.07 -32.69 3.55
C ILE A 881 -9.31 -31.52 2.59
N TRP A 882 -9.95 -30.44 3.06
CA TRP A 882 -10.42 -29.35 2.19
C TRP A 882 -9.32 -28.39 1.70
N PHE A 883 -8.24 -28.20 2.47
CA PHE A 883 -7.22 -27.18 2.21
C PHE A 883 -5.83 -27.75 1.85
N ALA A 884 -5.55 -29.03 2.14
CA ALA A 884 -4.30 -29.69 1.74
C ALA A 884 -4.56 -30.85 0.77
N LEU A 885 -5.29 -31.90 1.19
CA LEU A 885 -5.47 -33.13 0.42
C LEU A 885 -6.13 -32.89 -0.95
N LEU A 886 -7.26 -32.18 -1.00
CA LEU A 886 -7.98 -31.97 -2.26
C LEU A 886 -7.20 -31.09 -3.25
N PRO A 887 -6.62 -29.93 -2.85
CA PRO A 887 -5.71 -29.18 -3.74
C PRO A 887 -4.49 -29.98 -4.20
N GLN A 888 -3.87 -30.79 -3.33
CA GLN A 888 -2.71 -31.62 -3.70
C GLN A 888 -3.09 -32.77 -4.64
N PHE A 889 -4.22 -33.42 -4.39
CA PHE A 889 -4.77 -34.43 -5.28
C PHE A 889 -5.10 -33.84 -6.66
N TYR A 890 -5.72 -32.65 -6.71
CA TYR A 890 -5.99 -31.93 -7.97
C TYR A 890 -4.70 -31.63 -8.75
N ALA A 891 -3.66 -31.13 -8.09
CA ALA A 891 -2.38 -30.86 -8.74
C ALA A 891 -1.72 -32.12 -9.33
N LYS A 892 -1.73 -33.24 -8.58
CA LYS A 892 -1.28 -34.54 -9.07
C LYS A 892 -2.12 -35.04 -10.25
N TYR A 893 -3.43 -34.90 -10.15
CA TYR A 893 -4.36 -35.26 -11.20
C TYR A 893 -4.05 -34.49 -12.49
N CYS A 894 -3.86 -33.18 -12.40
CA CYS A 894 -3.57 -32.32 -13.55
C CYS A 894 -2.17 -32.56 -14.15
N ILE A 895 -1.11 -32.77 -13.35
CA ILE A 895 0.26 -32.90 -13.90
C ILE A 895 0.46 -34.21 -14.66
N LEU A 896 -0.26 -35.27 -14.29
CA LEU A 896 -0.33 -36.49 -15.11
C LEU A 896 -1.31 -36.31 -16.28
N SER A 897 -2.50 -35.72 -16.06
CA SER A 897 -3.54 -35.65 -17.09
C SER A 897 -3.21 -34.70 -18.25
N ILE A 898 -2.37 -33.68 -18.04
CA ILE A 898 -1.95 -32.78 -19.14
C ILE A 898 -1.07 -33.49 -20.17
N ASN A 899 -0.27 -34.48 -19.77
CA ASN A 899 0.55 -35.29 -20.68
C ASN A 899 -0.32 -36.03 -21.71
N PHE A 900 -1.55 -36.43 -21.34
CA PHE A 900 -2.52 -36.98 -22.30
C PHE A 900 -2.91 -35.97 -23.38
N LEU A 901 -3.20 -34.72 -22.97
CA LEU A 901 -3.53 -33.63 -23.91
C LEU A 901 -2.33 -33.25 -24.81
N GLN A 902 -1.11 -33.46 -24.31
CA GLN A 902 0.13 -33.10 -24.99
C GLN A 902 0.71 -34.20 -25.90
N HIS A 903 0.30 -35.47 -25.78
CA HIS A 903 0.81 -36.57 -26.63
C HIS A 903 -0.27 -37.37 -27.38
N ASP A 904 -1.55 -37.32 -27.03
CA ASP A 904 -2.57 -38.11 -27.73
C ASP A 904 -2.76 -37.61 -29.19
N GLY A 905 -2.64 -38.55 -30.13
CA GLY A 905 -2.66 -38.30 -31.58
C GLY A 905 -1.36 -37.77 -32.19
N CYS A 906 -0.24 -37.77 -31.45
CA CYS A 906 1.06 -37.32 -31.93
C CYS A 906 1.85 -38.43 -32.67
N ASP A 907 2.76 -38.05 -33.56
CA ASP A 907 3.59 -38.97 -34.36
C ASP A 907 4.98 -39.14 -33.72
N MET A 908 5.20 -40.32 -33.15
CA MET A 908 6.44 -40.65 -32.43
C MET A 908 7.65 -40.93 -33.31
N SER A 909 7.48 -41.04 -34.63
CA SER A 909 8.60 -41.13 -35.58
C SER A 909 9.16 -39.75 -35.96
N SER A 910 8.37 -38.69 -35.76
CA SER A 910 8.76 -37.33 -36.12
C SER A 910 9.52 -36.61 -35.01
N LYS A 911 10.63 -35.98 -35.38
CA LYS A 911 11.40 -35.07 -34.51
C LYS A 911 10.57 -33.90 -33.95
N TYR A 912 9.47 -33.51 -34.61
CA TYR A 912 8.70 -32.32 -34.23
C TYR A 912 7.22 -32.61 -33.92
N ASN A 913 6.64 -33.71 -34.42
CA ASN A 913 5.21 -34.00 -34.26
C ASN A 913 4.88 -35.00 -33.14
N PHE A 914 5.86 -35.39 -32.32
CA PHE A 914 5.71 -36.32 -31.20
C PHE A 914 5.03 -35.71 -29.96
N ALA A 915 4.81 -34.39 -29.96
CA ALA A 915 4.20 -33.62 -28.88
C ALA A 915 3.40 -32.42 -29.43
N ARG A 916 2.34 -32.05 -28.70
CA ARG A 916 1.41 -30.95 -28.97
C ARG A 916 1.70 -29.76 -28.06
N ASN A 917 1.70 -28.54 -28.62
CA ASN A 917 1.91 -27.32 -27.84
C ASN A 917 0.61 -26.57 -27.57
N PHE A 918 0.50 -26.01 -26.37
CA PHE A 918 -0.56 -25.12 -25.95
C PHE A 918 -0.01 -23.70 -25.75
N THR A 919 0.10 -22.94 -26.83
CA THR A 919 0.85 -21.66 -26.92
C THR A 919 0.08 -20.42 -26.41
N GLY A 920 -1.08 -20.62 -25.78
CA GLY A 920 -1.89 -19.53 -25.20
C GLY A 920 -1.21 -18.82 -24.03
N LYS A 921 -1.17 -17.47 -24.06
CA LYS A 921 -0.50 -16.65 -23.02
C LYS A 921 -0.97 -16.95 -21.59
N THR A 922 -2.28 -17.12 -21.38
CA THR A 922 -2.85 -17.38 -20.05
C THR A 922 -2.40 -18.72 -19.48
N LEU A 923 -2.37 -19.78 -20.29
CA LEU A 923 -1.90 -21.09 -19.83
C LEU A 923 -0.40 -21.04 -19.52
N ASN A 924 0.40 -20.42 -20.39
CA ASN A 924 1.85 -20.35 -20.21
C ASN A 924 2.26 -19.45 -19.03
N TYR A 925 1.50 -18.41 -18.70
CA TYR A 925 1.68 -17.68 -17.45
C TYR A 925 1.41 -18.56 -16.21
N LEU A 926 0.33 -19.36 -16.23
CA LEU A 926 -0.04 -20.25 -15.12
C LEU A 926 0.83 -21.52 -15.03
N CYS A 927 1.41 -21.97 -16.14
CA CYS A 927 2.20 -23.20 -16.24
C CYS A 927 3.66 -22.91 -16.62
N PHE A 928 4.20 -21.74 -16.27
CA PHE A 928 5.60 -21.38 -16.45
C PHE A 928 6.18 -21.67 -17.86
N ASN A 929 5.43 -21.43 -18.94
CA ASN A 929 5.75 -21.78 -20.33
C ASN A 929 5.81 -23.28 -20.69
N ASN A 930 5.42 -24.21 -19.80
CA ASN A 930 5.39 -25.64 -20.11
C ASN A 930 4.31 -26.04 -21.15
N GLY A 931 3.48 -25.08 -21.62
CA GLY A 931 2.64 -25.29 -22.80
C GLY A 931 3.45 -25.44 -24.09
N TYR A 932 4.70 -24.96 -24.14
CA TYR A 932 5.66 -25.19 -25.23
C TYR A 932 6.36 -26.56 -25.09
N HIS A 933 5.55 -27.62 -25.06
CA HIS A 933 5.95 -28.99 -24.70
C HIS A 933 6.99 -29.63 -25.64
N THR A 934 6.91 -29.41 -26.95
CA THR A 934 7.83 -30.06 -27.92
C THR A 934 9.28 -29.58 -27.73
N VAL A 935 9.50 -28.28 -27.50
CA VAL A 935 10.85 -27.75 -27.20
C VAL A 935 11.32 -28.20 -25.82
N HIS A 936 10.41 -28.32 -24.85
CA HIS A 936 10.73 -28.84 -23.53
C HIS A 936 11.17 -30.32 -23.57
N HIS A 937 10.51 -31.19 -24.33
CA HIS A 937 10.96 -32.59 -24.47
C HIS A 937 12.29 -32.73 -25.22
N LEU A 938 12.55 -31.91 -26.24
CA LEU A 938 13.82 -31.93 -26.98
C LEU A 938 14.99 -31.35 -26.19
N TYR A 939 14.74 -30.39 -25.30
CA TYR A 939 15.77 -29.70 -24.52
C TYR A 939 15.31 -29.48 -23.06
N PRO A 940 15.13 -30.55 -22.25
CA PRO A 940 14.53 -30.44 -20.91
C PRO A 940 15.30 -29.54 -19.95
N GLY A 941 16.63 -29.46 -20.10
CA GLY A 941 17.49 -28.56 -19.32
C GLY A 941 17.42 -27.07 -19.69
N LEU A 942 16.61 -26.65 -20.67
CA LEU A 942 16.40 -25.22 -20.91
C LEU A 942 15.56 -24.58 -19.80
N HIS A 943 16.01 -23.45 -19.28
CA HIS A 943 15.21 -22.66 -18.34
C HIS A 943 13.91 -22.21 -19.00
N TRP A 944 12.78 -22.45 -18.33
CA TRP A 944 11.46 -22.38 -18.94
C TRP A 944 11.09 -20.99 -19.49
N SER A 945 11.73 -19.92 -19.01
CA SER A 945 11.53 -18.57 -19.55
C SER A 945 11.89 -18.43 -21.04
N VAL A 946 12.84 -19.22 -21.57
CA VAL A 946 13.26 -19.14 -22.99
C VAL A 946 12.51 -20.08 -23.93
N LEU A 947 11.65 -20.97 -23.41
CA LEU A 947 10.87 -21.90 -24.24
C LEU A 947 9.98 -21.22 -25.30
N PRO A 948 9.33 -20.06 -25.07
CA PRO A 948 8.54 -19.39 -26.11
C PRO A 948 9.41 -18.96 -27.31
N GLN A 949 10.60 -18.41 -27.03
CA GLN A 949 11.57 -18.02 -28.06
C GLN A 949 12.12 -19.25 -28.78
N LYS A 950 12.61 -20.25 -28.04
CA LYS A 950 13.22 -21.45 -28.62
C LYS A 950 12.20 -22.34 -29.35
N HIS A 951 10.93 -22.30 -28.96
CA HIS A 951 9.84 -22.84 -29.77
C HIS A 951 9.71 -22.09 -31.11
N GLN A 952 9.67 -20.77 -31.09
CA GLN A 952 9.51 -19.95 -32.30
C GLN A 952 10.68 -20.12 -33.29
N GLU A 953 11.89 -20.30 -32.77
CA GLU A 953 13.11 -20.53 -33.55
C GLU A 953 13.24 -21.98 -34.06
N LEU A 954 12.92 -23.00 -33.24
CA LEU A 954 13.32 -24.40 -33.51
C LEU A 954 12.17 -25.37 -33.82
N ILE A 955 10.92 -25.02 -33.49
CA ILE A 955 9.76 -25.92 -33.56
C ILE A 955 8.66 -25.37 -34.49
N SER A 956 8.26 -24.12 -34.28
CA SER A 956 7.20 -23.45 -35.03
C SER A 956 7.36 -23.54 -36.57
N PRO A 957 8.58 -23.48 -37.15
CA PRO A 957 8.77 -23.65 -38.60
C PRO A 957 8.59 -25.08 -39.13
N HIS A 958 8.38 -26.08 -38.26
CA HIS A 958 8.48 -27.51 -38.61
C HIS A 958 7.34 -28.39 -38.06
N ILE A 959 6.66 -27.98 -37.00
CA ILE A 959 5.55 -28.73 -36.41
C ILE A 959 4.27 -28.65 -37.25
N ALA A 960 3.51 -29.73 -37.29
CA ALA A 960 2.19 -29.75 -37.91
C ALA A 960 1.22 -28.78 -37.21
N SER A 961 0.52 -27.93 -37.98
CA SER A 961 -0.37 -26.88 -37.45
C SER A 961 -1.58 -27.42 -36.67
N SER A 962 -1.91 -28.71 -36.78
CA SER A 962 -2.90 -29.41 -35.95
C SER A 962 -2.44 -29.59 -34.49
N LEU A 963 -1.13 -29.55 -34.25
CA LEU A 963 -0.49 -29.72 -32.94
C LEU A 963 -0.24 -28.39 -32.23
N GLU A 964 -0.60 -27.26 -32.86
CA GLU A 964 -0.54 -25.93 -32.27
C GLU A 964 -1.92 -25.47 -31.79
N SER A 965 -2.05 -25.12 -30.51
CA SER A 965 -3.32 -24.62 -29.97
C SER A 965 -3.16 -23.48 -28.96
N SER A 966 -3.69 -22.30 -29.30
CA SER A 966 -3.71 -21.16 -28.39
C SER A 966 -4.72 -21.27 -27.23
N ASN A 967 -5.57 -22.30 -27.21
CA ASN A 967 -6.62 -22.46 -26.19
C ASN A 967 -6.89 -23.95 -25.86
N ILE A 968 -6.29 -24.41 -24.75
CA ILE A 968 -6.44 -25.78 -24.23
C ILE A 968 -7.89 -26.14 -23.87
N LEU A 969 -8.70 -25.20 -23.37
CA LEU A 969 -10.10 -25.46 -23.01
C LEU A 969 -10.97 -25.70 -24.25
N LEU A 970 -10.72 -24.94 -25.33
CA LEU A 970 -11.40 -25.16 -26.61
C LEU A 970 -10.96 -26.48 -27.28
N TYR A 971 -9.69 -26.87 -27.12
CA TYR A 971 -9.20 -28.18 -27.54
C TYR A 971 -9.90 -29.31 -26.76
N MET A 972 -9.89 -29.26 -25.43
CA MET A 972 -10.58 -30.23 -24.56
C MET A 972 -12.08 -30.33 -24.89
N TRP A 973 -12.76 -29.20 -25.07
CA TRP A 973 -14.18 -29.19 -25.46
C TRP A 973 -14.42 -29.92 -26.79
N LYS A 974 -13.64 -29.61 -27.83
CA LYS A 974 -13.75 -30.27 -29.14
C LYS A 974 -13.43 -31.75 -29.10
N SER A 975 -12.42 -32.14 -28.32
CA SER A 975 -11.90 -33.51 -28.22
C SER A 975 -12.73 -34.45 -27.33
N PHE A 976 -13.42 -33.93 -26.32
CA PHE A 976 -14.10 -34.75 -25.31
C PHE A 976 -15.61 -34.49 -25.16
N ILE A 977 -16.11 -33.31 -25.55
CA ILE A 977 -17.49 -32.88 -25.28
C ILE A 977 -18.28 -32.70 -26.57
N TYR A 978 -17.95 -31.72 -27.41
CA TYR A 978 -18.64 -31.47 -28.68
C TYR A 978 -17.69 -30.85 -29.73
N PRO A 979 -17.46 -31.52 -30.89
CA PRO A 979 -18.10 -32.76 -31.34
C PRO A 979 -17.62 -34.04 -30.63
N GLY A 980 -16.63 -33.95 -29.72
CA GLY A 980 -16.09 -35.11 -29.01
C GLY A 980 -15.10 -35.94 -29.85
N ILE A 981 -14.43 -35.30 -30.81
CA ILE A 981 -13.54 -35.94 -31.79
C ILE A 981 -12.08 -35.59 -31.46
N ARG A 982 -11.29 -36.59 -31.09
CA ARG A 982 -9.82 -36.48 -30.96
C ARG A 982 -9.18 -36.51 -32.35
N LEU A 983 -8.12 -35.73 -32.56
CA LEU A 983 -7.45 -35.57 -33.85
C LEU A 983 -5.98 -35.96 -33.80
N ASP A 984 -5.53 -36.63 -34.85
CA ASP A 984 -4.11 -36.91 -35.09
C ASP A 984 -3.33 -35.67 -35.56
N TYR A 985 -2.01 -35.80 -35.66
CA TYR A 985 -1.11 -34.75 -36.17
C TYR A 985 -1.36 -34.34 -37.64
N THR A 986 -2.10 -35.13 -38.42
CA THR A 986 -2.54 -34.73 -39.77
C THR A 986 -3.87 -33.95 -39.76
N GLY A 987 -4.50 -33.83 -38.59
CA GLY A 987 -5.80 -33.18 -38.41
C GLY A 987 -7.01 -34.08 -38.72
N ARG A 988 -6.81 -35.41 -38.84
CA ARG A 988 -7.88 -36.39 -39.08
C ARG A 988 -8.38 -36.99 -37.76
N PRO A 989 -9.59 -37.57 -37.71
CA PRO A 989 -10.05 -38.30 -36.54
C PRO A 989 -9.07 -39.40 -36.12
N LEU A 990 -8.65 -39.39 -34.86
CA LEU A 990 -7.63 -40.31 -34.34
C LEU A 990 -8.13 -41.76 -34.38
N VAL A 991 -7.53 -42.57 -35.26
CA VAL A 991 -7.66 -44.02 -35.28
C VAL A 991 -6.45 -44.60 -34.56
N VAL A 992 -6.69 -45.39 -33.51
CA VAL A 992 -5.66 -46.11 -32.78
C VAL A 992 -5.63 -47.54 -33.31
N THR A 993 -4.45 -48.03 -33.67
CA THR A 993 -4.26 -49.39 -34.20
C THR A 993 -4.51 -50.44 -33.11
N LYS A 994 -4.71 -51.70 -33.53
CA LYS A 994 -4.87 -52.81 -32.59
C LYS A 994 -3.58 -53.02 -31.80
N GLU A 995 -2.47 -52.85 -32.49
CA GLU A 995 -1.10 -52.98 -32.01
C GLU A 995 -0.75 -51.93 -30.94
N GLU A 996 -1.17 -50.67 -31.13
CA GLU A 996 -1.05 -49.62 -30.10
C GLU A 996 -1.95 -49.83 -28.89
N HIS A 997 -3.14 -50.41 -29.11
CA HIS A 997 -4.11 -50.68 -28.04
C HIS A 997 -3.72 -51.88 -27.18
N GLU A 998 -3.23 -52.95 -27.79
CA GLU A 998 -2.79 -54.18 -27.14
C GLU A 998 -1.30 -54.15 -26.74
N MET A 999 -0.61 -53.02 -26.96
CA MET A 999 0.80 -52.83 -26.58
C MET A 999 1.01 -53.08 -25.07
N PRO A 1000 1.74 -54.14 -24.69
CA PRO A 1000 1.97 -54.48 -23.29
C PRO A 1000 2.82 -53.41 -22.59
N ASP A 1001 2.61 -53.25 -21.29
CA ASP A 1001 3.54 -52.50 -20.45
C ASP A 1001 4.81 -53.30 -20.20
N GLU A 1002 5.92 -52.84 -20.78
CA GLU A 1002 7.25 -53.29 -20.40
C GLU A 1002 7.71 -52.53 -19.15
N PRO A 1003 8.39 -53.19 -18.19
CA PRO A 1003 9.09 -52.48 -17.14
C PRO A 1003 10.09 -51.46 -17.72
N TRP A 1004 10.25 -50.32 -17.04
CA TRP A 1004 11.21 -49.28 -17.45
C TRP A 1004 12.56 -49.37 -16.73
N PHE A 1005 12.65 -50.16 -15.66
CA PHE A 1005 13.85 -50.41 -14.87
C PHE A 1005 13.99 -51.90 -14.52
N TYR A 1006 15.13 -52.51 -14.83
CA TYR A 1006 15.33 -53.96 -14.68
C TYR A 1006 16.40 -54.36 -13.67
N GLN A 1007 17.56 -53.69 -13.63
CA GLN A 1007 18.73 -54.15 -12.86
C GLN A 1007 19.61 -53.02 -12.29
N ASP A 1008 20.40 -53.36 -11.27
CA ASP A 1008 21.33 -52.49 -10.53
C ASP A 1008 22.46 -51.84 -11.39
N ALA A 1009 22.47 -52.06 -12.71
CA ALA A 1009 23.35 -51.37 -13.66
C ALA A 1009 22.73 -50.08 -14.24
N GLU A 1010 21.41 -49.96 -14.32
CA GLU A 1010 20.69 -48.82 -14.92
C GLU A 1010 20.61 -47.60 -13.96
N THR A 1011 21.68 -47.36 -13.19
CA THR A 1011 21.63 -46.43 -12.06
C THR A 1011 22.13 -45.03 -12.42
N PHE A 1012 21.18 -44.10 -12.50
CA PHE A 1012 21.43 -42.66 -12.57
C PHE A 1012 22.41 -42.31 -13.70
N SER A 1013 21.89 -42.30 -14.94
CA SER A 1013 22.58 -41.77 -16.12
C SER A 1013 23.36 -40.51 -15.74
N ASN A 1014 24.68 -40.51 -16.01
CA ASN A 1014 25.50 -39.33 -15.73
C ASN A 1014 24.86 -38.12 -16.40
N THR A 1015 24.70 -37.01 -15.68
CA THR A 1015 23.85 -35.88 -16.12
C THR A 1015 24.24 -35.32 -17.49
N LYS A 1016 25.48 -35.59 -17.95
CA LYS A 1016 25.99 -35.35 -19.31
C LYS A 1016 25.17 -35.99 -20.45
N GLU A 1017 24.27 -36.93 -20.19
CA GLU A 1017 23.32 -37.44 -21.21
C GLU A 1017 22.08 -36.55 -21.39
N TYR A 1018 21.75 -35.69 -20.41
CA TYR A 1018 20.59 -34.78 -20.42
C TYR A 1018 21.00 -33.30 -20.50
N LEU A 1019 22.25 -32.96 -20.18
CA LEU A 1019 22.84 -31.65 -20.44
C LEU A 1019 23.24 -31.55 -21.92
N ALA A 1020 22.78 -30.51 -22.62
CA ALA A 1020 23.29 -30.18 -23.96
C ALA A 1020 24.80 -29.88 -23.90
N GLN A 1021 25.55 -30.25 -24.94
CA GLN A 1021 26.97 -29.95 -25.05
C GLN A 1021 27.18 -28.42 -25.05
N GLY A 1022 27.80 -27.91 -23.97
CA GLY A 1022 27.91 -26.48 -23.68
C GLY A 1022 27.54 -26.07 -22.24
N MET A 1023 27.11 -27.01 -21.39
CA MET A 1023 26.90 -26.78 -19.94
C MET A 1023 27.91 -27.58 -19.08
N GLU A 1024 29.15 -27.09 -19.03
CA GLU A 1024 30.10 -27.31 -17.92
C GLU A 1024 30.45 -25.98 -17.25
#